data_AF-A0A1X0NWA6-F1
#
_entry.id   AF-A0A1X0NWA6-F1
#
_cell.length_a   1.000
_cell.length_b   1.000
_cell.length_c   1.000
_cell.angle_alpha   90.00
_cell.angle_beta   90.00
_cell.angle_gamma   90.00
#
_symmetry.space_group_name_H-M   'P 1'
#
loop_
_entity.id
_entity.type
_entity.pdbx_description
1 polymer ?
#
loop_
_entity_poly.entity_id
_entity_poly.type
_entity_poly.pdbx_seq_one_letter_code
_entity_poly.pdbx_strand_id
1 'polypeptide(L)'
;MGSGASRAAVHGPWGTRTNGAGDFSLVSCSAEGPPRRVSMEGASYSKNQSQSYKPLASSLICANDDWDTTLQLTTAISPKVVLGTEYDNPYSKDEYLHGYVYYNSDSSSSESLIPVKIHNYQGRGGGRFKHGYPSQLSGGEDIIPLLIPVNDGEIACCYRIVSLDGRTWRFYNDTVFYELEVLCIFSEESRIEVMGFTTLRERSDGSLEAHLVVHPGDTQNFIQGTVKMFEHDVKLRPVSRAFMEASIRACEPFLKEEKERIYALLSSKGIKRGSNSTWHTTSEDVLRWCVEKQIPFMDTEFPPNISSLLGSHADPEKAPFRCGWCKPEHYLPAYLTPPPQSPSILTVITASSYVLHNAPRPRSVGVSAVGGRPLMCALAALAEEPADVARLFRHPGGPSAAGDEHHCGATRVTLCRNGWWTPVVVDHYFPVLDMRLAGGKCVGDPAELWVGLVEKACAKLCGGYGCLSKLDTLVALGMLTGYPTNRLDAGLVDTKRHHEELFDKLRRYAELGFMIIFDKPSPALGNKSYQRLGLSSKDACTVLDMKLFKPLPTNKSSPYENIWRLVKLRNIFGNSADWTGNWGSRDPAWTQHPAIALACGYNEKAKDDSSIWMEWNDVVHYFRGCGVCFRHSSFYQYRVEHHFEKGGIPGCVIKLEVPCRTFLLTVLDQIVRGGDYPEPIVLHLSRHCVKRNSLQHHTEDHLHNHQQVNNGNSEKSKKKSSQKQNGKLQEVVLSSTEDCDAPSRCAVTFHAFPQVSFIADLLPEYNPYYIIPRSASGEGSYVLSFFTSLPCTSDGSKQGGSTSTKSVSSSNNTENGVRARFVRFSSKTGIFHNNMKFEIASETSVKCRYQVSSPSDSPFAFPGTFVGKSVK
;
A
#
# COMPACT_ATOMS: atom_id res chain seq x y z
N MET A 1 54.91 16.87 67.20
CA MET A 1 54.32 16.08 68.30
C MET A 1 52.97 15.57 67.79
N GLY A 2 52.57 14.30 67.83
CA GLY A 2 53.22 13.01 68.14
C GLY A 2 52.33 11.89 67.53
N SER A 3 52.85 10.77 66.99
CA SER A 3 53.12 9.48 67.68
C SER A 3 51.90 8.81 68.36
N GLY A 4 51.60 7.51 68.20
CA GLY A 4 52.23 6.42 67.42
C GLY A 4 51.93 5.01 68.00
N ALA A 5 52.55 3.95 67.47
CA ALA A 5 52.55 2.52 67.92
C ALA A 5 51.20 1.74 67.81
N SER A 6 51.09 0.46 67.38
CA SER A 6 51.88 -0.81 67.49
C SER A 6 51.68 -1.53 68.83
N ARG A 7 51.64 -2.87 68.98
CA ARG A 7 52.34 -4.06 68.36
C ARG A 7 51.35 -5.27 68.38
N ALA A 8 51.58 -6.58 68.13
CA ALA A 8 52.61 -7.58 67.68
C ALA A 8 51.85 -8.96 67.61
N ALA A 9 52.33 -10.17 67.24
CA ALA A 9 53.35 -10.80 66.36
C ALA A 9 53.07 -12.35 66.41
N VAL A 10 53.73 -13.36 65.79
CA VAL A 10 54.97 -13.47 64.98
C VAL A 10 54.65 -14.18 63.63
N HIS A 11 55.10 -15.37 63.13
CA HIS A 11 56.15 -16.39 63.44
C HIS A 11 56.54 -17.16 62.13
N GLY A 12 57.55 -18.06 62.18
CA GLY A 12 57.93 -19.03 61.13
C GLY A 12 58.82 -20.16 61.71
N PRO A 13 59.70 -20.87 60.96
CA PRO A 13 59.88 -20.97 59.49
C PRO A 13 60.21 -22.40 58.93
N TRP A 14 60.39 -22.53 57.59
CA TRP A 14 61.03 -23.68 56.84
C TRP A 14 60.28 -25.05 56.89
N GLY A 15 60.63 -26.12 56.14
CA GLY A 15 61.58 -26.41 55.03
C GLY A 15 61.87 -27.93 54.90
N THR A 16 62.52 -28.54 53.88
CA THR A 16 62.93 -28.15 52.50
C THR A 16 63.51 -29.37 51.73
N ARG A 17 63.11 -29.61 50.45
CA ARG A 17 63.66 -30.58 49.44
C ARG A 17 63.50 -32.09 49.73
N THR A 18 63.52 -32.97 48.72
CA THR A 18 63.74 -32.85 47.25
C THR A 18 62.41 -33.08 46.46
N ASN A 19 62.28 -33.04 45.12
CA ASN A 19 63.16 -32.72 43.97
C ASN A 19 62.33 -31.94 42.90
N GLY A 20 62.57 -31.76 41.58
CA GLY A 20 63.58 -32.20 40.60
C GLY A 20 63.12 -33.40 39.73
N ALA A 21 63.06 -33.38 38.39
CA ALA A 21 63.29 -32.36 37.34
C ALA A 21 62.59 -32.86 36.02
N GLY A 22 62.47 -32.14 34.89
CA GLY A 22 62.87 -30.78 34.50
C GLY A 22 62.66 -30.52 32.99
N ASP A 23 63.18 -29.38 32.50
CA ASP A 23 63.88 -29.15 31.21
C ASP A 23 63.14 -29.31 29.84
N PHE A 24 63.24 -28.41 28.83
CA PHE A 24 63.79 -27.04 28.75
C PHE A 24 63.26 -26.24 27.51
N SER A 25 63.37 -24.90 27.56
CA SER A 25 63.53 -23.90 26.45
C SER A 25 62.48 -23.65 25.33
N LEU A 26 61.74 -22.53 25.48
CA LEU A 26 61.51 -21.40 24.55
C LEU A 26 61.89 -21.47 23.04
N VAL A 27 60.98 -21.02 22.16
CA VAL A 27 61.07 -19.81 21.26
C VAL A 27 59.83 -19.72 20.34
N SER A 28 59.50 -18.53 19.81
CA SER A 28 58.37 -18.24 18.91
C SER A 28 58.76 -18.15 17.42
N CYS A 29 57.89 -18.58 16.49
CA CYS A 29 57.53 -17.84 15.25
C CYS A 29 56.49 -18.55 14.35
N SER A 30 56.12 -17.87 13.26
CA SER A 30 54.97 -18.08 12.36
C SER A 30 55.14 -19.04 11.16
N ALA A 31 53.99 -19.41 10.57
CA ALA A 31 53.69 -19.50 9.12
C ALA A 31 53.55 -20.87 8.41
N GLU A 32 52.66 -20.86 7.40
CA GLU A 32 52.46 -21.76 6.24
C GLU A 32 52.01 -23.24 6.42
N GLY A 33 51.24 -23.75 5.42
CA GLY A 33 51.10 -25.20 5.12
C GLY A 33 49.70 -25.85 5.23
N PRO A 34 48.89 -25.91 4.14
CA PRO A 34 47.79 -26.89 3.96
C PRO A 34 48.34 -28.24 3.40
N PRO A 35 47.57 -29.33 3.07
CA PRO A 35 46.13 -29.41 2.81
C PRO A 35 45.39 -30.75 3.19
N ARG A 36 44.16 -30.93 2.65
CA ARG A 36 43.41 -32.17 2.32
C ARG A 36 42.53 -32.90 3.37
N ARG A 37 41.21 -32.76 3.14
CA ARG A 37 40.14 -33.79 3.11
C ARG A 37 40.42 -35.18 3.71
N VAL A 38 39.55 -35.62 4.63
CA VAL A 38 38.57 -36.72 4.40
C VAL A 38 37.24 -36.33 5.05
N SER A 39 36.11 -36.84 4.56
CA SER A 39 34.74 -36.61 5.03
C SER A 39 34.20 -37.73 5.91
N MET A 40 33.35 -37.41 6.91
CA MET A 40 32.09 -38.13 7.15
C MET A 40 31.12 -37.36 8.07
N GLU A 41 29.90 -37.87 8.20
CA GLU A 41 28.72 -37.18 8.73
C GLU A 41 28.53 -37.34 10.26
N GLY A 42 27.75 -36.46 10.90
CA GLY A 42 27.56 -36.53 12.37
C GLY A 42 26.59 -35.52 12.99
N ALA A 43 25.30 -35.58 12.61
CA ALA A 43 24.11 -35.06 13.31
C ALA A 43 24.22 -33.77 14.18
N SER A 44 23.63 -32.66 13.70
CA SER A 44 23.28 -31.51 14.53
C SER A 44 21.85 -31.62 15.11
N TYR A 45 21.70 -31.29 16.40
CA TYR A 45 20.39 -31.23 17.06
C TYR A 45 19.61 -29.97 16.63
N SER A 46 18.31 -30.14 16.32
CA SER A 46 17.39 -29.01 16.13
C SER A 46 16.55 -28.74 17.39
N LYS A 47 16.26 -27.46 17.65
CA LYS A 47 15.23 -27.02 18.62
C LYS A 47 14.40 -25.91 17.99
N ASN A 48 13.40 -26.31 17.20
CA ASN A 48 12.34 -25.40 16.80
C ASN A 48 11.35 -25.20 17.96
N GLN A 49 11.01 -23.94 18.27
CA GLN A 49 9.79 -23.61 18.99
C GLN A 49 8.97 -22.63 18.15
N SER A 50 8.16 -23.18 17.25
CA SER A 50 7.13 -22.45 16.51
C SER A 50 5.84 -22.40 17.35
N GLN A 51 5.50 -21.25 17.92
CA GLN A 51 4.17 -21.05 18.50
C GLN A 51 3.14 -20.89 17.36
N SER A 52 2.37 -21.95 17.13
CA SER A 52 1.32 -21.97 16.11
C SER A 52 0.04 -21.31 16.61
N TYR A 53 -0.32 -20.15 16.04
CA TYR A 53 -1.68 -19.64 16.15
C TYR A 53 -2.60 -20.51 15.29
N LYS A 54 -3.67 -21.05 15.90
CA LYS A 54 -4.71 -21.79 15.18
C LYS A 54 -5.71 -20.80 14.57
N PRO A 55 -6.06 -20.90 13.28
CA PRO A 55 -7.21 -20.19 12.75
C PRO A 55 -8.50 -20.83 13.32
N LEU A 56 -9.36 -20.02 13.93
CA LEU A 56 -10.74 -20.40 14.21
C LEU A 56 -11.57 -20.25 12.93
N ALA A 57 -12.36 -21.26 12.59
CA ALA A 57 -13.15 -21.31 11.37
C ALA A 57 -14.65 -21.48 11.68
N SER A 58 -15.47 -21.12 10.70
CA SER A 58 -16.89 -21.45 10.55
C SER A 58 -17.87 -21.03 11.68
N SER A 59 -18.36 -19.80 11.59
CA SER A 59 -19.79 -19.51 11.76
C SER A 59 -20.14 -18.13 11.18
N LEU A 60 -20.89 -18.07 10.05
CA LEU A 60 -21.73 -16.91 9.69
C LEU A 60 -22.61 -17.13 8.44
N ILE A 61 -23.64 -16.29 8.32
CA ILE A 61 -24.65 -16.17 7.26
C ILE A 61 -25.55 -17.40 7.07
N CYS A 62 -26.66 -17.40 7.82
CA CYS A 62 -28.00 -17.43 7.22
C CYS A 62 -28.55 -15.99 7.22
N ALA A 63 -29.34 -15.62 6.23
CA ALA A 63 -30.07 -14.35 6.21
C ALA A 63 -31.49 -14.57 6.73
N ASN A 64 -31.67 -14.35 8.03
CA ASN A 64 -32.92 -13.96 8.68
C ASN A 64 -32.56 -12.80 9.62
N ASP A 65 -33.54 -11.95 9.93
CA ASP A 65 -33.35 -10.83 10.86
C ASP A 65 -33.14 -11.30 12.32
N ASP A 66 -32.74 -10.37 13.18
CA ASP A 66 -32.37 -10.53 14.60
C ASP A 66 -31.10 -11.36 14.91
N TRP A 67 -29.97 -10.65 15.12
CA TRP A 67 -29.00 -10.97 16.18
C TRP A 67 -28.18 -9.73 16.56
N ASP A 68 -27.99 -9.48 17.86
CA ASP A 68 -27.30 -8.30 18.40
C ASP A 68 -26.05 -8.72 19.20
N THR A 69 -24.87 -8.62 18.59
CA THR A 69 -23.57 -8.79 19.28
C THR A 69 -23.12 -7.48 19.93
N THR A 70 -23.94 -6.94 20.84
CA THR A 70 -23.56 -5.82 21.72
C THR A 70 -22.70 -6.33 22.88
N LEU A 71 -21.51 -5.75 23.05
CA LEU A 71 -20.57 -6.13 24.12
C LEU A 71 -20.98 -5.46 25.44
N GLN A 72 -21.70 -6.22 26.28
CA GLN A 72 -22.34 -5.71 27.49
C GLN A 72 -21.34 -5.46 28.64
N LEU A 73 -21.55 -4.38 29.40
CA LEU A 73 -20.68 -3.96 30.50
C LEU A 73 -21.38 -4.08 31.86
N THR A 74 -21.00 -5.07 32.65
CA THR A 74 -21.48 -5.27 34.02
C THR A 74 -20.53 -4.62 35.04
N THR A 75 -21.00 -3.56 35.71
CA THR A 75 -20.32 -2.98 36.86
C THR A 75 -20.74 -3.68 38.16
N ALA A 76 -19.78 -4.38 38.79
CA ALA A 76 -19.96 -4.96 40.12
C ALA A 76 -18.86 -4.45 41.06
N ILE A 77 -19.24 -3.68 42.08
CA ILE A 77 -18.32 -3.09 43.07
C ILE A 77 -18.63 -3.67 44.45
N SER A 78 -17.61 -4.22 45.13
CA SER A 78 -17.58 -4.31 46.60
C SER A 78 -16.12 -4.42 47.09
N PRO A 79 -15.69 -3.72 48.16
CA PRO A 79 -14.25 -3.51 48.44
C PRO A 79 -13.72 -4.24 49.70
N LYS A 80 -12.38 -4.41 49.79
CA LYS A 80 -11.54 -4.22 51.01
C LYS A 80 -10.05 -4.52 50.79
N VAL A 81 -9.24 -4.25 51.83
CA VAL A 81 -7.75 -4.35 51.95
C VAL A 81 -7.02 -3.13 51.35
N VAL A 82 -6.85 -2.02 52.08
CA VAL A 82 -5.96 -1.72 53.24
C VAL A 82 -4.62 -1.11 52.78
N LEU A 83 -4.17 -0.09 53.53
CA LEU A 83 -3.13 0.87 53.18
C LEU A 83 -1.69 0.29 53.22
N GLY A 84 -0.83 0.82 52.35
CA GLY A 84 0.64 0.70 52.40
C GLY A 84 1.26 2.08 52.11
N THR A 85 2.23 2.49 52.92
CA THR A 85 2.69 3.88 53.04
C THR A 85 3.56 4.40 51.88
N GLU A 86 3.28 5.65 51.53
CA GLU A 86 4.18 6.74 51.10
C GLU A 86 5.69 6.45 50.93
N TYR A 87 6.24 7.00 49.84
CA TYR A 87 7.59 7.56 49.81
C TYR A 87 7.60 8.79 48.89
N ASP A 88 7.93 9.96 49.45
CA ASP A 88 8.03 11.22 48.71
C ASP A 88 9.25 11.28 47.78
N ASN A 89 9.11 12.03 46.68
CA ASN A 89 10.25 12.66 46.00
C ASN A 89 9.81 14.00 45.37
N PRO A 90 10.24 15.16 45.90
CA PRO A 90 9.56 16.44 45.64
C PRO A 90 10.22 17.29 44.56
N TYR A 91 9.59 17.37 43.38
CA TYR A 91 9.82 18.48 42.42
C TYR A 91 8.49 19.04 41.89
N SER A 92 8.57 20.26 41.33
CA SER A 92 7.50 21.26 41.35
C SER A 92 6.31 21.00 40.42
N LYS A 93 5.18 21.63 40.77
CA LYS A 93 4.12 21.96 39.81
C LYS A 93 4.70 22.80 38.67
N ASP A 94 4.41 22.45 37.43
CA ASP A 94 4.47 23.37 36.29
C ASP A 94 3.05 23.55 35.73
N GLU A 95 2.64 24.80 35.53
CA GLU A 95 1.35 25.13 34.93
C GLU A 95 1.47 25.13 33.40
N TYR A 96 0.79 24.21 32.73
CA TYR A 96 0.79 24.11 31.26
C TYR A 96 0.01 25.27 30.61
N LEU A 97 0.68 26.40 30.39
CA LEU A 97 0.14 27.47 29.55
C LEU A 97 0.10 27.04 28.07
N HIS A 98 -1.10 27.00 27.50
CA HIS A 98 -1.29 26.77 26.07
C HIS A 98 -0.92 28.03 25.25
N GLY A 99 0.08 27.90 24.36
CA GLY A 99 0.45 28.94 23.40
C GLY A 99 -0.21 28.73 22.03
N TYR A 100 -1.12 29.63 21.65
CA TYR A 100 -1.64 29.72 20.27
C TYR A 100 -0.87 30.79 19.49
N VAL A 101 -0.41 30.46 18.27
CA VAL A 101 0.23 31.42 17.35
C VAL A 101 -0.81 31.97 16.38
N TYR A 102 -0.98 33.30 16.35
CA TYR A 102 -1.81 33.99 15.38
C TYR A 102 -0.96 34.46 14.19
N TYR A 103 -1.36 34.08 12.98
CA TYR A 103 -0.93 34.73 11.74
C TYR A 103 -2.06 35.61 11.23
N ASN A 104 -1.75 36.91 11.07
CA ASN A 104 -2.62 37.89 10.45
C ASN A 104 -2.34 37.97 8.94
N SER A 105 -3.34 38.28 8.12
CA SER A 105 -3.21 38.26 6.66
C SER A 105 -4.15 39.25 5.99
N ASP A 106 -3.59 40.35 5.47
CA ASP A 106 -4.22 41.21 4.47
C ASP A 106 -3.13 41.80 3.58
N SER A 107 -3.40 41.91 2.27
CA SER A 107 -2.39 42.23 1.26
C SER A 107 -2.73 43.49 0.45
N SER A 108 -2.46 44.67 1.02
CA SER A 108 -2.42 45.92 0.26
C SER A 108 -1.65 47.03 0.98
N SER A 109 -0.89 47.81 0.20
CA SER A 109 -0.12 49.01 0.57
C SER A 109 1.14 48.84 1.45
N SER A 110 2.18 49.61 1.09
CA SER A 110 3.44 49.90 1.80
C SER A 110 3.94 48.91 2.85
N GLU A 111 4.99 48.16 2.51
CA GLU A 111 5.72 47.29 3.42
C GLU A 111 6.26 48.08 4.64
N SER A 112 5.65 47.86 5.79
CA SER A 112 6.25 48.13 7.10
C SER A 112 6.58 46.78 7.74
N LEU A 113 7.83 46.62 8.16
CA LEU A 113 8.26 45.42 8.88
C LEU A 113 7.56 45.39 10.24
N ILE A 114 6.64 44.44 10.44
CA ILE A 114 5.93 44.27 11.70
C ILE A 114 6.75 43.33 12.60
N PRO A 115 7.29 43.80 13.74
CA PRO A 115 8.19 43.01 14.57
C PRO A 115 7.45 41.88 15.30
N VAL A 116 7.85 40.63 15.04
CA VAL A 116 7.34 39.45 15.75
C VAL A 116 8.13 39.27 17.05
N LYS A 117 7.46 39.44 18.20
CA LYS A 117 8.12 39.31 19.51
C LYS A 117 8.72 37.91 19.72
N ILE A 118 10.00 37.89 20.07
CA ILE A 118 10.77 36.69 20.41
C ILE A 118 10.30 36.14 21.76
N HIS A 119 10.10 34.82 21.85
CA HIS A 119 10.01 34.09 23.12
C HIS A 119 11.33 33.35 23.39
N ASN A 120 11.83 33.43 24.62
CA ASN A 120 12.96 32.62 25.09
C ASN A 120 12.50 31.16 25.30
N TYR A 121 12.44 30.39 24.22
CA TYR A 121 12.05 28.98 24.26
C TYR A 121 13.24 28.10 24.65
N GLN A 122 13.23 27.55 25.87
CA GLN A 122 14.04 26.40 26.24
C GLN A 122 13.17 25.15 26.09
N GLY A 123 13.46 24.30 25.11
CA GLY A 123 12.61 23.12 24.85
C GLY A 123 13.25 22.15 23.89
N ARG A 124 13.68 21.00 24.44
CA ARG A 124 14.35 19.90 23.73
C ARG A 124 13.44 19.29 22.66
N GLY A 125 13.46 19.87 21.47
CA GLY A 125 12.62 19.46 20.34
C GLY A 125 13.11 18.17 19.67
N GLY A 126 12.23 17.17 19.57
CA GLY A 126 12.45 16.03 18.68
C GLY A 126 12.04 16.38 17.25
N GLY A 127 13.01 16.54 16.34
CA GLY A 127 12.73 16.80 14.92
C GLY A 127 11.92 15.68 14.25
N ARG A 128 10.92 16.06 13.44
CA ARG A 128 9.98 15.14 12.77
C ARG A 128 10.20 15.10 11.27
N PHE A 129 11.41 14.74 10.87
CA PHE A 129 11.85 14.80 9.48
C PHE A 129 11.05 13.82 8.59
N LYS A 130 10.51 14.32 7.48
CA LYS A 130 9.63 13.57 6.55
C LYS A 130 10.36 13.07 5.31
N HIS A 131 11.44 13.71 4.89
CA HIS A 131 12.05 13.49 3.56
C HIS A 131 13.54 13.12 3.60
N GLY A 132 14.15 13.14 4.79
CA GLY A 132 15.48 12.62 5.11
C GLY A 132 15.75 12.74 6.61
N TYR A 133 17.02 12.92 6.98
CA TYR A 133 17.45 13.43 8.30
C TYR A 133 18.48 14.53 8.06
N PRO A 134 18.63 15.52 8.96
CA PRO A 134 19.71 16.49 8.88
C PRO A 134 21.07 15.80 9.02
N SER A 135 22.06 16.26 8.27
CA SER A 135 23.44 15.83 8.46
C SER A 135 24.03 16.47 9.73
N GLN A 136 25.03 15.81 10.32
CA GLN A 136 25.81 16.33 11.45
C GLN A 136 25.02 16.61 12.75
N LEU A 137 23.85 16.00 12.95
CA LEU A 137 23.23 15.92 14.28
C LEU A 137 24.15 15.12 15.23
N SER A 138 24.50 15.74 16.35
CA SER A 138 25.32 15.19 17.42
C SER A 138 24.48 14.75 18.63
N GLY A 139 23.25 15.26 18.75
CA GLY A 139 22.29 14.87 19.77
C GLY A 139 22.25 15.84 20.96
N GLY A 140 21.05 16.18 21.40
CA GLY A 140 20.81 17.22 22.43
C GLY A 140 20.72 18.65 21.88
N GLU A 141 21.02 18.86 20.60
CA GLU A 141 20.75 20.11 19.87
C GLU A 141 19.24 20.46 19.89
N ASP A 142 18.91 21.73 20.03
CA ASP A 142 17.53 22.22 19.98
C ASP A 142 17.06 22.29 18.53
N ILE A 143 16.17 21.38 18.14
CA ILE A 143 15.58 21.30 16.79
C ILE A 143 14.24 22.03 16.80
N ILE A 144 14.22 23.22 16.21
CA ILE A 144 13.10 24.16 16.19
C ILE A 144 12.38 24.06 14.83
N PRO A 145 11.11 23.59 14.77
CA PRO A 145 10.37 23.50 13.51
C PRO A 145 9.99 24.87 12.97
N LEU A 146 10.13 25.02 11.66
CA LEU A 146 9.72 26.16 10.84
C LEU A 146 8.58 25.66 9.94
N LEU A 147 7.35 25.94 10.35
CA LEU A 147 6.15 25.49 9.66
C LEU A 147 5.71 26.54 8.64
N ILE A 148 6.02 26.31 7.37
CA ILE A 148 5.83 27.30 6.30
C ILE A 148 4.64 26.88 5.44
N PRO A 149 3.57 27.69 5.34
CA PRO A 149 2.46 27.39 4.45
C PRO A 149 2.89 27.54 2.98
N VAL A 150 2.45 26.60 2.15
CA VAL A 150 2.65 26.65 0.69
C VAL A 150 1.30 26.71 -0.04
N ASN A 151 1.35 26.91 -1.36
CA ASN A 151 0.17 26.86 -2.22
C ASN A 151 -0.62 25.56 -2.01
N ASP A 152 -1.93 25.61 -2.24
CA ASP A 152 -2.92 24.56 -1.91
C ASP A 152 -3.13 24.29 -0.40
N GLY A 153 -2.50 25.08 0.49
CA GLY A 153 -2.77 25.07 1.93
C GLY A 153 -1.99 24.05 2.75
N GLU A 154 -1.06 23.32 2.14
CA GLU A 154 -0.15 22.42 2.84
C GLU A 154 0.83 23.20 3.73
N ILE A 155 1.34 22.55 4.77
CA ILE A 155 2.50 23.03 5.53
C ILE A 155 3.72 22.22 5.11
N ALA A 156 4.71 22.91 4.56
CA ALA A 156 6.06 22.41 4.45
C ALA A 156 6.78 22.54 5.80
N CYS A 157 7.50 21.50 6.20
CA CYS A 157 8.34 21.53 7.39
C CYS A 157 9.77 21.88 6.97
N CYS A 158 10.36 22.85 7.64
CA CYS A 158 11.81 23.07 7.68
C CYS A 158 12.23 23.17 9.15
N TYR A 159 13.53 23.24 9.44
CA TYR A 159 14.02 23.24 10.82
C TYR A 159 15.21 24.18 10.98
N ARG A 160 15.22 24.95 12.07
CA ARG A 160 16.45 25.57 12.60
C ARG A 160 17.01 24.65 13.68
N ILE A 161 18.29 24.32 13.59
CA ILE A 161 19.00 23.46 14.54
C ILE A 161 20.01 24.34 15.27
N VAL A 162 19.95 24.35 16.60
CA VAL A 162 20.84 25.15 17.46
C VAL A 162 21.65 24.22 18.37
N SER A 163 22.95 24.48 18.50
CA SER A 163 23.83 23.70 19.39
C SER A 163 23.47 23.86 20.88
N LEU A 164 23.87 22.88 21.69
CA LEU A 164 23.65 22.83 23.15
C LEU A 164 24.15 24.07 23.93
N ASP A 165 25.13 24.79 23.39
CA ASP A 165 25.68 26.03 23.97
C ASP A 165 24.99 27.31 23.43
N GLY A 166 23.99 27.15 22.55
CA GLY A 166 23.25 28.22 21.87
C GLY A 166 23.98 28.89 20.70
N ARG A 167 25.25 28.52 20.44
CA ARG A 167 26.15 29.35 19.62
C ARG A 167 26.12 29.09 18.12
N THR A 168 25.99 27.84 17.71
CA THR A 168 26.06 27.43 16.30
C THR A 168 24.66 27.15 15.79
N TRP A 169 24.25 27.88 14.75
CA TRP A 169 22.94 27.74 14.12
C TRP A 169 23.09 27.10 12.74
N ARG A 170 22.20 26.16 12.42
CA ARG A 170 22.06 25.52 11.11
C ARG A 170 20.61 25.54 10.67
N PHE A 171 20.36 25.39 9.39
CA PHE A 171 19.01 25.17 8.85
C PHE A 171 18.96 23.87 8.04
N TYR A 172 17.90 23.10 8.23
CA TYR A 172 17.58 21.90 7.46
C TYR A 172 16.29 22.11 6.67
N ASN A 173 16.36 21.84 5.37
CA ASN A 173 15.22 21.90 4.46
C ASN A 173 14.65 20.49 4.26
N ASP A 174 13.54 20.19 4.93
CA ASP A 174 12.85 18.89 4.90
C ASP A 174 11.77 18.84 3.79
N THR A 175 11.99 19.58 2.69
CA THR A 175 11.13 19.57 1.49
C THR A 175 11.81 18.85 0.31
N VAL A 176 11.05 18.55 -0.75
CA VAL A 176 11.55 17.98 -2.01
C VAL A 176 11.36 18.89 -3.24
N PHE A 177 10.65 20.01 -3.09
CA PHE A 177 10.25 20.90 -4.20
C PHE A 177 10.72 22.35 -4.05
N TYR A 178 11.24 22.73 -2.88
CA TYR A 178 11.46 24.13 -2.53
C TYR A 178 12.89 24.38 -2.04
N GLU A 179 13.45 25.50 -2.44
CA GLU A 179 14.61 26.13 -1.81
C GLU A 179 14.12 26.93 -0.60
N LEU A 180 14.74 26.70 0.56
CA LEU A 180 14.47 27.42 1.80
C LEU A 180 15.35 28.65 1.85
N GLU A 181 14.74 29.82 1.65
CA GLU A 181 15.39 31.11 1.81
C GLU A 181 15.27 31.55 3.28
N VAL A 182 16.41 31.86 3.89
CA VAL A 182 16.53 32.31 5.27
C VAL A 182 17.17 33.69 5.27
N LEU A 183 16.43 34.69 5.73
CA LEU A 183 16.94 36.00 6.11
C LEU A 183 16.84 36.14 7.64
N CYS A 184 17.92 36.54 8.31
CA CYS A 184 17.90 36.93 9.72
C CYS A 184 18.57 38.29 9.88
N ILE A 185 18.00 39.16 10.71
CA ILE A 185 18.55 40.48 11.03
C ILE A 185 18.90 40.45 12.51
N PHE A 186 20.19 40.54 12.85
CA PHE A 186 20.70 40.48 14.21
C PHE A 186 21.03 41.87 14.74
N SER A 187 20.75 42.14 16.02
CA SER A 187 21.07 43.44 16.64
C SER A 187 22.57 43.67 16.83
N GLU A 188 23.00 44.92 16.93
CA GLU A 188 24.42 45.34 17.06
C GLU A 188 25.15 44.65 18.24
N GLU A 189 24.44 44.31 19.33
CA GLU A 189 25.04 43.62 20.48
C GLU A 189 25.30 42.12 20.24
N SER A 190 24.82 41.58 19.11
CA SER A 190 25.00 40.19 18.69
C SER A 190 26.37 40.00 18.03
N ARG A 191 27.21 39.15 18.61
CA ARG A 191 28.57 38.87 18.11
C ARG A 191 28.56 37.56 17.34
N ILE A 192 28.49 37.63 16.02
CA ILE A 192 28.29 36.48 15.13
C ILE A 192 29.32 36.45 13.99
N GLU A 193 29.71 35.24 13.61
CA GLU A 193 30.50 34.93 12.43
C GLU A 193 29.62 34.09 11.49
N VAL A 194 29.65 34.37 10.17
CA VAL A 194 28.88 33.62 9.18
C VAL A 194 29.56 32.32 8.77
N MET A 195 28.74 31.31 8.51
CA MET A 195 29.17 29.94 8.22
C MET A 195 28.65 29.45 6.87
N GLY A 196 29.37 28.50 6.25
CA GLY A 196 28.94 27.84 5.02
C GLY A 196 28.78 28.81 3.85
N PHE A 197 27.60 28.81 3.23
CA PHE A 197 27.24 29.69 2.10
C PHE A 197 26.49 30.96 2.55
N THR A 198 26.49 31.28 3.84
CA THR A 198 25.76 32.43 4.40
C THR A 198 26.47 33.73 4.03
N THR A 199 25.72 34.65 3.44
CA THR A 199 26.18 36.02 3.15
C THR A 199 25.83 36.94 4.32
N LEU A 200 26.66 37.96 4.56
CA LEU A 200 26.46 38.96 5.61
C LEU A 200 26.49 40.36 5.01
N ARG A 201 25.62 41.24 5.52
CA ARG A 201 25.57 42.66 5.19
C ARG A 201 25.29 43.48 6.45
N GLU A 202 26.15 44.46 6.71
CA GLU A 202 25.90 45.47 7.73
C GLU A 202 24.86 46.49 7.22
N ARG A 203 23.91 46.86 8.08
CA ARG A 203 22.86 47.85 7.79
C ARG A 203 23.25 49.22 8.36
N SER A 204 22.56 50.26 7.89
CA SER A 204 22.79 51.66 8.32
C SER A 204 22.42 51.95 9.79
N ASP A 205 21.86 50.99 10.50
CA ASP A 205 21.48 51.02 11.91
C ASP A 205 22.38 50.14 12.80
N GLY A 206 23.50 49.63 12.27
CA GLY A 206 24.42 48.73 12.97
C GLY A 206 23.93 47.28 13.08
N SER A 207 22.74 46.95 12.56
CA SER A 207 22.25 45.56 12.55
C SER A 207 22.89 44.73 11.43
N LEU A 208 23.01 43.42 11.67
CA LEU A 208 23.67 42.48 10.78
C LEU A 208 22.63 41.61 10.04
N GLU A 209 22.47 41.86 8.75
CA GLU A 209 21.57 41.16 7.83
C GLU A 209 22.30 39.94 7.24
N ALA A 210 21.90 38.73 7.64
CA ALA A 210 22.46 37.46 7.18
C ALA A 210 21.47 36.71 6.29
N HIS A 211 21.92 36.27 5.10
CA HIS A 211 21.09 35.57 4.11
C HIS A 211 21.71 34.25 3.65
N LEU A 212 20.90 33.20 3.61
CA LEU A 212 21.26 31.84 3.22
C LEU A 212 20.13 31.20 2.41
N VAL A 213 20.48 30.43 1.38
CA VAL A 213 19.55 29.52 0.68
C VAL A 213 19.96 28.08 0.98
N VAL A 214 18.99 27.24 1.36
CA VAL A 214 19.18 25.82 1.67
C VAL A 214 18.37 24.98 0.68
N HIS A 215 19.04 24.12 -0.07
CA HIS A 215 18.41 23.28 -1.10
C HIS A 215 17.60 22.10 -0.50
N PRO A 216 16.73 21.42 -1.27
CA PRO A 216 15.92 20.29 -0.79
C PRO A 216 16.74 19.17 -0.14
N GLY A 217 16.40 18.77 1.08
CA GLY A 217 17.11 17.71 1.81
C GLY A 217 18.52 18.07 2.29
N ASP A 218 18.88 19.35 2.29
CA ASP A 218 20.20 19.86 2.64
C ASP A 218 20.22 20.43 4.07
N THR A 219 21.35 20.28 4.77
CA THR A 219 21.61 20.93 6.07
C THR A 219 22.78 21.87 5.91
N GLN A 220 22.58 23.16 6.16
CA GLN A 220 23.59 24.19 5.97
C GLN A 220 23.86 24.93 7.28
N ASN A 221 25.14 25.13 7.61
CA ASN A 221 25.55 25.98 8.72
C ASN A 221 25.25 27.46 8.37
N PHE A 222 24.74 28.23 9.34
CA PHE A 222 24.31 29.61 9.13
C PHE A 222 25.24 30.61 9.82
N ILE A 223 25.32 30.55 11.15
CA ILE A 223 26.19 31.40 11.97
C ILE A 223 26.81 30.62 13.13
N GLN A 224 27.89 31.16 13.68
CA GLN A 224 28.43 30.80 14.98
C GLN A 224 28.67 32.07 15.82
N GLY A 225 28.24 32.10 17.08
CA GLY A 225 28.47 33.29 17.93
C GLY A 225 27.58 33.40 19.17
N THR A 226 27.33 34.63 19.60
CA THR A 226 26.39 34.98 20.68
C THR A 226 25.33 35.93 20.13
N VAL A 227 24.14 35.39 19.85
CA VAL A 227 22.96 36.17 19.45
C VAL A 227 22.37 36.87 20.69
N LYS A 228 21.93 38.12 20.54
CA LYS A 228 21.22 38.89 21.58
C LYS A 228 19.76 39.10 21.23
N MET A 229 19.50 39.75 20.09
CA MET A 229 18.17 39.86 19.49
C MET A 229 18.29 39.57 18.00
N PHE A 230 17.24 38.99 17.42
CA PHE A 230 17.18 38.71 15.99
C PHE A 230 15.72 38.73 15.49
N GLU A 231 15.51 39.29 14.31
CA GLU A 231 14.32 39.05 13.52
C GLU A 231 14.64 38.05 12.40
N HIS A 232 13.61 37.41 11.84
CA HIS A 232 13.79 36.48 10.72
C HIS A 232 12.61 36.52 9.75
N ASP A 233 12.92 36.37 8.48
CA ASP A 233 11.98 36.17 7.38
C ASP A 233 12.43 34.91 6.63
N VAL A 234 11.56 33.91 6.59
CA VAL A 234 11.89 32.57 6.09
C VAL A 234 10.83 32.12 5.11
N LYS A 235 11.26 31.88 3.87
CA LYS A 235 10.39 31.69 2.70
C LYS A 235 10.76 30.43 1.93
N LEU A 236 9.79 29.85 1.24
CA LEU A 236 10.01 28.73 0.33
C LEU A 236 9.82 29.22 -1.12
N ARG A 237 10.86 29.07 -1.94
CA ARG A 237 10.81 29.33 -3.38
C ARG A 237 10.83 27.98 -4.12
N PRO A 238 10.10 27.79 -5.23
CA PRO A 238 10.27 26.61 -6.06
C PRO A 238 11.73 26.45 -6.50
N VAL A 239 12.24 25.22 -6.52
CA VAL A 239 13.64 24.92 -6.89
C VAL A 239 14.01 25.58 -8.23
N SER A 240 15.18 26.20 -8.27
CA SER A 240 15.65 26.97 -9.41
C SER A 240 15.96 26.09 -10.64
N ARG A 241 15.69 26.62 -11.84
CA ARG A 241 16.03 25.93 -13.11
C ARG A 241 17.53 25.63 -13.22
N ALA A 242 18.38 26.52 -12.71
CA ALA A 242 19.83 26.33 -12.68
C ALA A 242 20.25 25.12 -11.82
N PHE A 243 19.63 24.93 -10.65
CA PHE A 243 19.89 23.78 -9.77
C PHE A 243 19.41 22.46 -10.39
N MET A 244 18.18 22.43 -10.97
CA MET A 244 17.69 21.26 -11.70
C MET A 244 18.61 20.89 -12.88
N GLU A 245 19.06 21.87 -13.68
CA GLU A 245 19.97 21.62 -14.79
C GLU A 245 21.38 21.19 -14.34
N ALA A 246 21.88 21.70 -13.20
CA ALA A 246 23.14 21.23 -12.61
C ALA A 246 23.03 19.76 -12.16
N SER A 247 21.95 19.41 -11.47
CA SER A 247 21.66 18.02 -11.07
C SER A 247 21.47 17.06 -12.25
N ILE A 248 20.94 17.53 -13.38
CA ILE A 248 20.82 16.72 -14.60
C ILE A 248 22.21 16.44 -15.17
N ARG A 249 23.03 17.49 -15.36
CA ARG A 249 24.41 17.38 -15.87
C ARG A 249 25.28 16.46 -15.00
N ALA A 250 25.05 16.42 -13.69
CA ALA A 250 25.75 15.52 -12.77
C ALA A 250 25.48 14.02 -13.04
N CYS A 251 24.28 13.65 -13.50
CA CYS A 251 23.97 12.24 -13.85
C CYS A 251 24.35 11.84 -15.29
N GLU A 252 24.63 12.79 -16.20
CA GLU A 252 24.93 12.49 -17.61
C GLU A 252 26.07 11.48 -17.84
N PRO A 253 27.21 11.51 -17.10
CA PRO A 253 28.30 10.55 -17.29
C PRO A 253 27.87 9.09 -17.08
N PHE A 254 27.10 8.83 -16.03
CA PHE A 254 26.62 7.48 -15.66
C PHE A 254 25.59 6.91 -16.64
N LEU A 255 24.91 7.79 -17.39
CA LEU A 255 23.95 7.40 -18.43
C LEU A 255 24.63 7.14 -19.77
N LYS A 256 25.73 7.84 -20.08
CA LYS A 256 26.35 7.82 -21.41
C LYS A 256 26.94 6.45 -21.75
N GLU A 257 27.77 5.88 -20.88
CA GLU A 257 28.52 4.66 -21.21
C GLU A 257 27.60 3.44 -21.39
N GLU A 258 26.65 3.22 -20.47
CA GLU A 258 25.72 2.08 -20.58
C GLU A 258 24.78 2.20 -21.78
N LYS A 259 24.34 3.41 -22.10
CA LYS A 259 23.56 3.69 -23.31
C LYS A 259 24.34 3.33 -24.58
N GLU A 260 25.64 3.63 -24.64
CA GLU A 260 26.51 3.24 -25.76
C GLU A 260 26.69 1.71 -25.82
N ARG A 261 26.87 1.02 -24.68
CA ARG A 261 26.89 -0.46 -24.60
C ARG A 261 25.58 -1.10 -25.10
N ILE A 262 24.43 -0.57 -24.69
CA ILE A 262 23.11 -1.04 -25.13
C ILE A 262 22.87 -0.76 -26.63
N TYR A 263 23.29 0.39 -27.15
CA TYR A 263 23.17 0.68 -28.58
C TYR A 263 24.08 -0.23 -29.44
N ALA A 264 25.26 -0.60 -28.94
CA ALA A 264 26.10 -1.63 -29.55
C ALA A 264 25.43 -3.02 -29.51
N LEU A 265 24.83 -3.41 -28.38
CA LEU A 265 24.09 -4.68 -28.24
C LEU A 265 22.93 -4.77 -29.25
N LEU A 266 22.09 -3.75 -29.32
CA LEU A 266 20.97 -3.66 -30.28
C LEU A 266 21.45 -3.75 -31.73
N SER A 267 22.54 -3.04 -32.05
CA SER A 267 23.18 -3.10 -33.38
C SER A 267 23.70 -4.50 -33.70
N SER A 268 24.30 -5.20 -32.73
CA SER A 268 24.80 -6.58 -32.90
C SER A 268 23.68 -7.61 -33.13
N LYS A 269 22.47 -7.32 -32.62
CA LYS A 269 21.25 -8.11 -32.84
C LYS A 269 20.48 -7.68 -34.11
N GLY A 270 21.01 -6.73 -34.88
CA GLY A 270 20.43 -6.23 -36.13
C GLY A 270 19.23 -5.27 -35.96
N ILE A 271 18.93 -4.84 -34.74
CA ILE A 271 17.78 -4.00 -34.43
C ILE A 271 18.07 -2.56 -34.89
N LYS A 272 17.17 -2.02 -35.72
CA LYS A 272 17.24 -0.62 -36.19
C LYS A 272 16.35 0.29 -35.36
N ARG A 273 16.78 1.54 -35.23
CA ARG A 273 16.00 2.62 -34.62
C ARG A 273 14.99 3.16 -35.64
N GLY A 274 13.74 3.33 -35.22
CA GLY A 274 12.66 3.84 -36.06
C GLY A 274 12.75 5.36 -36.28
N SER A 275 11.93 5.88 -37.20
CA SER A 275 11.83 7.33 -37.51
C SER A 275 11.61 8.20 -36.27
N ASN A 276 10.85 7.70 -35.30
CA ASN A 276 10.44 8.43 -34.11
C ASN A 276 11.46 8.27 -32.96
N SER A 277 12.71 7.90 -33.27
CA SER A 277 13.77 7.62 -32.28
C SER A 277 13.49 6.47 -31.30
N THR A 278 12.43 5.70 -31.52
CA THR A 278 12.07 4.47 -30.80
C THR A 278 12.83 3.26 -31.33
N TRP A 279 12.85 2.16 -30.56
CA TRP A 279 13.42 0.88 -30.97
C TRP A 279 12.31 -0.13 -31.25
N HIS A 280 12.47 -0.96 -32.29
CA HIS A 280 11.49 -2.00 -32.64
C HIS A 280 11.79 -3.32 -31.90
N THR A 281 11.79 -3.28 -30.56
CA THR A 281 12.06 -4.42 -29.68
C THR A 281 11.46 -4.17 -28.29
N THR A 282 11.20 -5.24 -27.53
CA THR A 282 10.59 -5.15 -26.19
C THR A 282 11.66 -5.12 -25.09
N SER A 283 11.34 -4.56 -23.92
CA SER A 283 12.23 -4.63 -22.75
C SER A 283 12.55 -6.07 -22.34
N GLU A 284 11.64 -7.02 -22.59
CA GLU A 284 11.83 -8.47 -22.34
C GLU A 284 12.91 -9.09 -23.25
N ASP A 285 12.99 -8.68 -24.52
CA ASP A 285 14.02 -9.14 -25.45
C ASP A 285 15.38 -8.51 -25.13
N VAL A 286 15.40 -7.20 -24.86
CA VAL A 286 16.61 -6.47 -24.47
C VAL A 286 17.18 -7.02 -23.17
N LEU A 287 16.35 -7.24 -22.14
CA LEU A 287 16.77 -7.83 -20.86
C LEU A 287 17.32 -9.24 -21.04
N ARG A 288 16.68 -10.09 -21.85
CA ARG A 288 17.19 -11.43 -22.17
C ARG A 288 18.60 -11.37 -22.76
N TRP A 289 18.85 -10.44 -23.67
CA TRP A 289 20.18 -10.24 -24.27
C TRP A 289 21.19 -9.61 -23.30
N CYS A 290 20.73 -8.80 -22.35
CA CYS A 290 21.57 -8.27 -21.27
C CYS A 290 22.05 -9.40 -20.34
N VAL A 291 21.14 -10.29 -19.92
CA VAL A 291 21.48 -11.49 -19.13
C VAL A 291 22.39 -12.46 -19.91
N GLU A 292 22.08 -12.74 -21.20
CA GLU A 292 22.93 -13.54 -22.11
C GLU A 292 24.37 -13.03 -22.22
N LYS A 293 24.61 -11.73 -22.01
CA LYS A 293 25.89 -11.06 -22.25
C LYS A 293 26.53 -10.44 -21.01
N GLN A 294 25.86 -10.50 -19.86
CA GLN A 294 26.25 -9.80 -18.63
C GLN A 294 26.50 -8.30 -18.87
N ILE A 295 25.61 -7.67 -19.65
CA ILE A 295 25.61 -6.23 -19.93
C ILE A 295 24.56 -5.57 -19.03
N PRO A 296 24.86 -4.43 -18.38
CA PRO A 296 23.87 -3.66 -17.64
C PRO A 296 22.66 -3.27 -18.51
N PHE A 297 21.47 -3.56 -18.02
CA PHE A 297 20.20 -3.31 -18.70
C PHE A 297 19.80 -1.83 -18.59
N MET A 298 19.39 -1.25 -19.72
CA MET A 298 18.72 0.04 -19.79
C MET A 298 17.44 -0.12 -20.61
N ASP A 299 16.33 0.38 -20.08
CA ASP A 299 15.00 0.14 -20.62
C ASP A 299 14.75 0.97 -21.88
N THR A 300 14.67 0.31 -23.04
CA THR A 300 14.41 0.98 -24.33
C THR A 300 12.97 1.44 -24.51
N GLU A 301 12.02 0.90 -23.73
CA GLU A 301 10.59 1.29 -23.79
C GLU A 301 10.24 2.37 -22.75
N PHE A 302 11.03 2.51 -21.68
CA PHE A 302 10.88 3.55 -20.66
C PHE A 302 12.24 4.17 -20.23
N PRO A 303 12.96 4.81 -21.17
CA PRO A 303 14.36 5.19 -20.98
C PRO A 303 14.55 6.27 -19.90
N PRO A 304 15.70 6.28 -19.20
CA PRO A 304 15.99 7.23 -18.12
C PRO A 304 16.24 8.66 -18.63
N ASN A 305 15.17 9.39 -18.94
CA ASN A 305 15.17 10.81 -19.30
C ASN A 305 13.76 11.45 -19.15
N ILE A 306 13.68 12.79 -19.22
CA ILE A 306 12.81 13.43 -20.21
C ILE A 306 11.39 12.89 -20.40
N SER A 307 11.25 12.09 -21.47
CA SER A 307 10.00 11.50 -21.94
C SER A 307 9.35 10.57 -20.94
N SER A 308 10.12 9.91 -20.08
CA SER A 308 9.61 8.99 -19.06
C SER A 308 9.11 9.74 -17.82
N LEU A 309 9.61 10.95 -17.56
CA LEU A 309 9.07 11.83 -16.53
C LEU A 309 7.70 12.39 -16.92
N LEU A 310 7.59 12.96 -18.13
CA LEU A 310 6.40 13.73 -18.53
C LEU A 310 5.37 12.92 -19.34
N GLY A 311 5.81 11.84 -19.98
CA GLY A 311 5.06 11.08 -20.98
C GLY A 311 5.19 11.62 -22.40
N SER A 312 4.97 10.75 -23.39
CA SER A 312 5.31 10.94 -24.82
C SER A 312 4.59 12.08 -25.55
N HIS A 313 3.64 12.76 -24.91
CA HIS A 313 2.82 13.83 -25.50
C HIS A 313 2.91 15.17 -24.75
N ALA A 314 3.76 15.27 -23.72
CA ALA A 314 3.92 16.48 -22.94
C ALA A 314 5.03 17.40 -23.50
N ASP A 315 4.80 18.70 -23.47
CA ASP A 315 5.78 19.72 -23.86
C ASP A 315 6.92 19.79 -22.81
N PRO A 316 8.18 19.48 -23.18
CA PRO A 316 9.29 19.51 -22.24
C PRO A 316 9.52 20.87 -21.59
N GLU A 317 9.41 21.99 -22.33
CA GLU A 317 9.69 23.33 -21.78
C GLU A 317 8.58 23.83 -20.85
N LYS A 318 7.43 23.14 -20.78
CA LYS A 318 6.38 23.37 -19.78
C LYS A 318 6.44 22.43 -18.57
N ALA A 319 7.50 21.62 -18.44
CA ALA A 319 7.72 20.75 -17.29
C ALA A 319 7.90 21.57 -15.99
N PRO A 320 7.01 21.43 -14.97
CA PRO A 320 7.16 22.15 -13.70
C PRO A 320 8.27 21.59 -12.80
N PHE A 321 8.76 20.38 -13.10
CA PHE A 321 9.85 19.71 -12.40
C PHE A 321 10.70 18.93 -13.40
N ARG A 322 12.02 18.94 -13.22
CA ARG A 322 12.99 18.13 -13.97
C ARG A 322 14.07 17.61 -13.04
N CYS A 323 14.58 16.41 -13.31
CA CYS A 323 15.57 15.75 -12.46
C CYS A 323 16.55 14.91 -13.29
N GLY A 324 17.71 14.59 -12.71
CA GLY A 324 18.65 13.61 -13.25
C GLY A 324 18.11 12.18 -13.11
N TRP A 325 18.86 11.22 -13.65
CA TRP A 325 18.57 9.79 -13.51
C TRP A 325 19.85 9.03 -13.20
N CYS A 326 19.90 8.36 -12.05
CA CYS A 326 21.09 7.66 -11.56
C CYS A 326 20.70 6.33 -10.90
N LYS A 327 21.63 5.36 -10.88
CA LYS A 327 21.48 4.07 -10.20
C LYS A 327 21.83 4.16 -8.69
N PRO A 328 21.41 3.18 -7.86
CA PRO A 328 21.68 3.18 -6.41
C PRO A 328 23.15 3.39 -6.05
N GLU A 329 24.08 2.73 -6.76
CA GLU A 329 25.53 2.83 -6.54
C GLU A 329 26.12 4.23 -6.80
N HIS A 330 25.34 5.19 -7.31
CA HIS A 330 25.76 6.58 -7.52
C HIS A 330 25.12 7.57 -6.53
N TYR A 331 23.97 7.25 -5.94
CA TYR A 331 23.28 8.12 -4.97
C TYR A 331 23.29 7.60 -3.53
N LEU A 332 23.62 6.32 -3.30
CA LEU A 332 23.78 5.76 -1.96
C LEU A 332 25.17 6.12 -1.38
N PRO A 333 25.26 6.45 -0.08
CA PRO A 333 26.54 6.68 0.58
C PRO A 333 27.52 5.51 0.46
N ALA A 334 28.81 5.80 0.34
CA ALA A 334 29.89 4.84 0.12
C ALA A 334 30.17 3.84 1.28
N TYR A 335 29.35 3.86 2.35
CA TYR A 335 29.33 2.85 3.41
C TYR A 335 28.18 1.84 3.27
N LEU A 336 27.22 2.10 2.36
CA LEU A 336 26.17 1.17 1.95
C LEU A 336 26.51 0.44 0.64
N THR A 337 27.61 0.80 -0.01
CA THR A 337 28.16 0.15 -1.22
C THR A 337 29.53 -0.47 -0.92
N PRO A 338 29.98 -1.52 -1.63
CA PRO A 338 31.22 -2.22 -1.30
C PRO A 338 32.44 -1.53 -1.92
N PRO A 339 33.59 -1.45 -1.23
CA PRO A 339 34.85 -1.02 -1.86
C PRO A 339 35.29 -2.06 -2.91
N PRO A 340 35.76 -1.64 -4.10
CA PRO A 340 35.84 -2.50 -5.30
C PRO A 340 36.99 -3.53 -5.33
N GLN A 341 37.61 -3.89 -4.19
CA GLN A 341 38.88 -4.65 -4.17
C GLN A 341 38.96 -5.83 -3.17
N SER A 342 37.84 -6.34 -2.61
CA SER A 342 37.86 -7.61 -1.84
C SER A 342 36.49 -8.32 -1.80
N PRO A 343 36.21 -9.24 -2.75
CA PRO A 343 34.97 -10.02 -2.77
C PRO A 343 34.99 -11.17 -1.75
N SER A 344 34.69 -10.86 -0.49
CA SER A 344 34.33 -11.87 0.52
C SER A 344 32.85 -12.22 0.42
N ILE A 345 32.51 -13.51 0.35
CA ILE A 345 31.13 -13.99 0.12
C ILE A 345 30.10 -13.46 1.13
N LEU A 346 30.48 -13.19 2.39
CA LEU A 346 29.58 -12.57 3.37
C LEU A 346 29.36 -11.07 3.11
N THR A 347 30.38 -10.33 2.65
CA THR A 347 30.32 -8.86 2.47
C THR A 347 29.41 -8.47 1.30
N VAL A 348 29.27 -9.32 0.29
CA VAL A 348 28.34 -9.14 -0.85
C VAL A 348 26.88 -9.07 -0.39
N ILE A 349 26.54 -9.72 0.75
CA ILE A 349 25.18 -9.84 1.28
C ILE A 349 24.76 -8.60 2.10
N THR A 350 25.72 -7.78 2.56
CA THR A 350 25.48 -6.70 3.54
C THR A 350 25.63 -5.28 3.00
N ALA A 351 25.99 -5.09 1.73
CA ALA A 351 26.29 -3.77 1.14
C ALA A 351 25.89 -3.66 -0.34
N SER A 352 24.66 -4.05 -0.66
CA SER A 352 24.09 -3.94 -2.02
C SER A 352 22.64 -3.51 -1.95
N SER A 353 22.19 -2.62 -2.84
CA SER A 353 20.78 -2.24 -2.94
C SER A 353 19.92 -3.43 -3.35
N TYR A 354 18.74 -3.56 -2.76
CA TYR A 354 17.93 -4.77 -2.85
C TYR A 354 16.46 -4.43 -3.15
N VAL A 355 15.74 -5.37 -3.75
CA VAL A 355 14.31 -5.18 -4.03
C VAL A 355 13.52 -5.18 -2.72
N LEU A 356 13.75 -6.19 -1.87
CA LEU A 356 13.14 -6.37 -0.55
C LEU A 356 14.18 -7.00 0.41
N HIS A 357 14.28 -6.50 1.65
CA HIS A 357 15.10 -7.08 2.72
C HIS A 357 14.32 -7.09 4.03
N ASN A 358 13.67 -5.98 4.36
CA ASN A 358 12.71 -5.91 5.45
C ASN A 358 11.36 -6.44 4.95
N ALA A 359 10.49 -6.84 5.89
CA ALA A 359 9.07 -6.93 5.58
C ALA A 359 8.54 -5.51 5.32
N PRO A 360 7.95 -5.20 4.15
CA PRO A 360 7.37 -3.89 3.85
C PRO A 360 6.42 -3.39 4.93
N ARG A 361 6.36 -2.07 5.14
CA ARG A 361 5.47 -1.44 6.13
C ARG A 361 4.88 -0.16 5.56
N PRO A 362 3.67 0.24 5.97
CA PRO A 362 3.05 1.49 5.50
C PRO A 362 3.96 2.71 5.76
N ARG A 363 4.62 2.74 6.94
CA ARG A 363 5.55 3.80 7.36
C ARG A 363 6.94 3.76 6.71
N SER A 364 7.27 2.78 5.85
CA SER A 364 8.50 2.87 5.05
C SER A 364 8.30 3.72 3.80
N VAL A 365 7.06 3.86 3.30
CA VAL A 365 6.75 4.57 2.05
C VAL A 365 6.92 6.08 2.19
N GLY A 366 7.90 6.65 1.49
CA GLY A 366 8.13 8.09 1.41
C GLY A 366 7.34 8.78 0.31
N VAL A 367 7.18 10.10 0.44
CA VAL A 367 6.60 10.95 -0.62
C VAL A 367 7.51 10.93 -1.86
N SER A 368 6.88 10.83 -3.03
CA SER A 368 7.51 11.04 -4.34
C SER A 368 7.27 12.46 -4.85
N ALA A 369 8.30 13.06 -5.46
CA ALA A 369 8.21 14.33 -6.17
C ALA A 369 7.72 14.19 -7.62
N VAL A 370 7.68 12.96 -8.17
CA VAL A 370 7.41 12.72 -9.61
C VAL A 370 6.16 11.88 -9.89
N GLY A 371 5.87 10.83 -9.12
CA GLY A 371 4.76 9.89 -9.37
C GLY A 371 3.52 10.08 -8.48
N GLY A 372 3.46 11.19 -7.72
CA GLY A 372 2.25 11.60 -7.01
C GLY A 372 1.91 10.83 -5.73
N ARG A 373 1.19 11.49 -4.83
CA ARG A 373 0.79 10.93 -3.53
C ARG A 373 -0.27 9.81 -3.57
N PRO A 374 -1.26 9.78 -4.50
CA PRO A 374 -2.26 8.71 -4.54
C PRO A 374 -1.67 7.30 -4.69
N LEU A 375 -0.63 7.12 -5.52
CA LEU A 375 0.05 5.84 -5.64
C LEU A 375 0.83 5.48 -4.36
N MET A 376 1.51 6.45 -3.72
CA MET A 376 2.19 6.20 -2.44
C MET A 376 1.21 5.78 -1.34
N CYS A 377 0.01 6.39 -1.29
CA CYS A 377 -1.05 5.97 -0.39
C CYS A 377 -1.51 4.52 -0.67
N ALA A 378 -1.67 4.15 -1.94
CA ALA A 378 -2.03 2.79 -2.35
C ALA A 378 -0.91 1.76 -2.02
N LEU A 379 0.37 2.13 -2.19
CA LEU A 379 1.52 1.28 -1.83
C LEU A 379 1.63 1.08 -0.32
N ALA A 380 1.38 2.12 0.48
CA ALA A 380 1.38 2.02 1.93
C ALA A 380 0.18 1.21 2.46
N ALA A 381 -1.00 1.37 1.86
CA ALA A 381 -2.17 0.54 2.14
C ALA A 381 -1.93 -0.94 1.77
N LEU A 382 -1.23 -1.21 0.65
CA LEU A 382 -0.82 -2.57 0.28
C LEU A 382 0.17 -3.15 1.30
N ALA A 383 1.07 -2.32 1.85
CA ALA A 383 2.06 -2.72 2.85
C ALA A 383 1.49 -2.98 4.26
N GLU A 384 0.18 -2.80 4.48
CA GLU A 384 -0.52 -3.39 5.63
C GLU A 384 -0.44 -4.94 5.61
N GLU A 385 -0.34 -5.53 4.41
CA GLU A 385 -0.11 -6.95 4.19
C GLU A 385 1.20 -7.16 3.41
N PRO A 386 2.34 -7.37 4.11
CA PRO A 386 3.65 -7.54 3.47
C PRO A 386 3.70 -8.64 2.41
N ALA A 387 2.83 -9.66 2.51
CA ALA A 387 2.73 -10.72 1.51
C ALA A 387 2.22 -10.20 0.15
N ASP A 388 1.35 -9.19 0.12
CA ASP A 388 0.81 -8.61 -1.11
C ASP A 388 1.84 -7.73 -1.83
N VAL A 389 2.68 -7.00 -1.09
CA VAL A 389 3.83 -6.27 -1.67
C VAL A 389 4.84 -7.26 -2.25
N ALA A 390 5.22 -8.30 -1.48
CA ALA A 390 6.15 -9.33 -1.96
C ALA A 390 5.60 -10.06 -3.20
N ARG A 391 4.29 -10.27 -3.29
CA ARG A 391 3.59 -10.87 -4.44
C ARG A 391 3.85 -10.12 -5.76
N LEU A 392 4.09 -8.80 -5.72
CA LEU A 392 4.37 -7.98 -6.92
C LEU A 392 5.71 -8.30 -7.60
N PHE A 393 6.66 -8.96 -6.93
CA PHE A 393 8.06 -9.14 -7.38
C PHE A 393 8.49 -10.60 -7.62
N ARG A 394 7.64 -11.58 -7.31
CA ARG A 394 7.98 -13.03 -7.38
C ARG A 394 8.13 -13.49 -8.83
N HIS A 395 9.35 -13.45 -9.37
CA HIS A 395 9.69 -13.81 -10.76
C HIS A 395 9.19 -15.21 -11.22
N PRO A 396 8.73 -15.40 -12.48
CA PRO A 396 8.17 -16.66 -12.98
C PRO A 396 9.17 -17.83 -13.02
N GLY A 397 10.45 -17.53 -13.32
CA GLY A 397 11.56 -18.50 -13.25
C GLY A 397 12.10 -18.74 -11.83
N GLY A 398 11.41 -18.25 -10.80
CA GLY A 398 11.84 -18.34 -9.41
C GLY A 398 13.03 -17.42 -9.05
N PRO A 399 13.55 -17.53 -7.81
CA PRO A 399 14.53 -16.58 -7.26
C PRO A 399 15.87 -16.53 -8.01
N SER A 400 16.31 -17.61 -8.66
CA SER A 400 17.57 -17.61 -9.42
C SER A 400 17.49 -16.63 -10.59
N ALA A 401 16.45 -16.74 -11.42
CA ALA A 401 16.27 -15.87 -12.57
C ALA A 401 15.93 -14.42 -12.16
N ALA A 402 15.29 -14.21 -10.99
CA ALA A 402 15.19 -12.87 -10.40
C ALA A 402 16.57 -12.29 -10.07
N GLY A 403 17.47 -13.11 -9.54
CA GLY A 403 18.87 -12.76 -9.30
C GLY A 403 19.61 -12.45 -10.59
N ASP A 404 19.45 -13.25 -11.64
CA ASP A 404 20.09 -13.03 -12.94
C ASP A 404 19.67 -11.69 -13.58
N GLU A 405 18.37 -11.33 -13.49
CA GLU A 405 17.87 -10.00 -13.89
C GLU A 405 18.42 -8.87 -13.00
N HIS A 406 18.48 -9.09 -11.69
CA HIS A 406 18.97 -8.11 -10.72
C HIS A 406 20.46 -7.79 -10.87
N HIS A 407 21.32 -8.78 -11.16
CA HIS A 407 22.73 -8.56 -11.48
C HIS A 407 22.93 -7.70 -12.75
N CYS A 408 21.98 -7.71 -13.68
CA CYS A 408 21.98 -6.82 -14.84
C CYS A 408 21.40 -5.43 -14.54
N GLY A 409 21.00 -5.11 -13.30
CA GLY A 409 20.38 -3.84 -12.95
C GLY A 409 18.91 -3.73 -13.40
N ALA A 410 18.20 -4.85 -13.47
CA ALA A 410 16.79 -4.92 -13.84
C ALA A 410 15.92 -5.50 -12.72
N THR A 411 14.63 -5.16 -12.71
CA THR A 411 13.63 -5.85 -11.90
C THR A 411 12.29 -5.90 -12.61
N ARG A 412 11.55 -6.97 -12.33
CA ARG A 412 10.24 -7.25 -12.87
C ARG A 412 9.18 -6.97 -11.80
N VAL A 413 8.17 -6.17 -12.13
CA VAL A 413 6.99 -5.92 -11.28
C VAL A 413 5.73 -6.33 -12.03
N THR A 414 4.83 -7.11 -11.43
CA THR A 414 3.52 -7.41 -12.08
C THR A 414 2.43 -6.50 -11.55
N LEU A 415 1.73 -5.87 -12.49
CA LEU A 415 0.63 -4.94 -12.26
C LEU A 415 -0.60 -5.35 -13.09
N CYS A 416 -1.79 -5.13 -12.56
CA CYS A 416 -3.05 -5.38 -13.25
C CYS A 416 -3.44 -4.15 -14.09
N ARG A 417 -3.82 -4.36 -15.36
CA ARG A 417 -4.35 -3.32 -16.25
C ARG A 417 -5.53 -3.89 -17.04
N ASN A 418 -6.65 -3.16 -17.04
CA ASN A 418 -7.88 -3.54 -17.76
C ASN A 418 -8.27 -5.02 -17.48
N GLY A 419 -8.25 -5.41 -16.20
CA GLY A 419 -8.52 -6.77 -15.74
C GLY A 419 -7.40 -7.80 -15.93
N TRP A 420 -6.30 -7.49 -16.64
CA TRP A 420 -5.24 -8.45 -16.99
C TRP A 420 -3.92 -8.18 -16.23
N TRP A 421 -3.32 -9.21 -15.63
CA TRP A 421 -2.01 -9.09 -15.00
C TRP A 421 -0.90 -9.02 -16.05
N THR A 422 -0.03 -8.01 -15.95
CA THR A 422 1.02 -7.72 -16.94
C THR A 422 2.39 -7.68 -16.24
N PRO A 423 3.39 -8.43 -16.70
CA PRO A 423 4.78 -8.27 -16.25
C PRO A 423 5.35 -6.96 -16.81
N VAL A 424 5.91 -6.13 -15.94
CA VAL A 424 6.57 -4.86 -16.30
C VAL A 424 8.03 -4.94 -15.89
N VAL A 425 8.91 -5.09 -16.87
CA VAL A 425 10.36 -4.94 -16.71
C VAL A 425 10.70 -3.45 -16.57
N VAL A 426 11.55 -3.11 -15.60
CA VAL A 426 12.17 -1.78 -15.42
C VAL A 426 13.65 -1.92 -15.05
N ASP A 427 14.49 -0.98 -15.49
CA ASP A 427 15.88 -0.86 -15.03
C ASP A 427 16.00 -0.13 -13.67
N HIS A 428 17.19 -0.13 -13.07
CA HIS A 428 17.48 0.51 -11.77
C HIS A 428 17.91 1.99 -11.85
N TYR A 429 17.78 2.68 -12.99
CA TYR A 429 17.93 4.14 -12.99
C TYR A 429 16.71 4.80 -12.35
N PHE A 430 16.89 5.56 -11.27
CA PHE A 430 15.82 6.27 -10.59
C PHE A 430 15.93 7.79 -10.80
N PRO A 431 14.79 8.52 -10.81
CA PRO A 431 14.80 9.97 -10.86
C PRO A 431 15.41 10.56 -9.58
N VAL A 432 16.45 11.38 -9.74
CA VAL A 432 17.19 12.01 -8.65
C VAL A 432 17.35 13.52 -8.83
N LEU A 433 17.24 14.26 -7.73
CA LEU A 433 17.57 15.67 -7.64
C LEU A 433 18.71 15.83 -6.62
N ASP A 434 19.81 16.46 -7.02
CA ASP A 434 21.04 16.62 -6.24
C ASP A 434 21.50 15.33 -5.55
N MET A 435 21.67 14.28 -6.37
CA MET A 435 22.05 12.93 -5.96
C MET A 435 21.20 12.34 -4.82
N ARG A 436 19.94 12.76 -4.68
CA ARG A 436 18.94 12.20 -3.76
C ARG A 436 17.72 11.72 -4.54
N LEU A 437 17.08 10.64 -4.09
CA LEU A 437 15.84 10.14 -4.70
C LEU A 437 14.72 11.18 -4.68
N ALA A 438 14.29 11.57 -5.89
CA ALA A 438 13.10 12.36 -6.15
C ALA A 438 11.86 11.49 -6.41
N GLY A 439 12.06 10.22 -6.80
CA GLY A 439 11.01 9.19 -6.79
C GLY A 439 10.59 8.76 -5.39
N GLY A 440 9.58 7.89 -5.34
CA GLY A 440 9.17 7.18 -4.14
C GLY A 440 10.32 6.33 -3.59
N LYS A 441 10.49 6.36 -2.27
CA LYS A 441 11.68 5.85 -1.57
C LYS A 441 11.32 5.26 -0.22
N CYS A 442 12.16 4.36 0.28
CA CYS A 442 12.04 3.86 1.65
C CYS A 442 12.69 4.84 2.64
N VAL A 443 11.89 5.47 3.51
CA VAL A 443 12.35 6.59 4.37
C VAL A 443 13.37 6.13 5.42
N GLY A 444 13.24 4.90 5.92
CA GLY A 444 14.14 4.32 6.91
C GLY A 444 15.36 3.58 6.35
N ASP A 445 15.36 3.26 5.05
CA ASP A 445 16.46 2.58 4.37
C ASP A 445 16.45 2.91 2.86
N PRO A 446 17.34 3.79 2.37
CA PRO A 446 17.35 4.19 0.96
C PRO A 446 17.85 3.08 0.01
N ALA A 447 18.42 1.99 0.53
CA ALA A 447 18.83 0.84 -0.28
C ALA A 447 17.68 -0.15 -0.57
N GLU A 448 16.52 0.02 0.10
CA GLU A 448 15.31 -0.78 -0.13
C GLU A 448 14.47 -0.22 -1.29
N LEU A 449 14.61 -0.83 -2.47
CA LEU A 449 14.17 -0.26 -3.75
C LEU A 449 12.67 -0.43 -4.06
N TRP A 450 11.90 -1.25 -3.33
CA TRP A 450 10.56 -1.66 -3.79
C TRP A 450 9.62 -0.50 -4.10
N VAL A 451 9.60 0.56 -3.29
CA VAL A 451 8.69 1.71 -3.50
C VAL A 451 8.95 2.37 -4.87
N GLY A 452 10.21 2.69 -5.15
CA GLY A 452 10.60 3.30 -6.43
C GLY A 452 10.46 2.34 -7.61
N LEU A 453 10.64 1.04 -7.41
CA LEU A 453 10.47 0.03 -8.46
C LEU A 453 9.00 -0.15 -8.86
N VAL A 454 8.07 -0.25 -7.88
CA VAL A 454 6.63 -0.30 -8.21
C VAL A 454 6.16 1.03 -8.79
N GLU A 455 6.62 2.16 -8.25
CA GLU A 455 6.32 3.47 -8.84
C GLU A 455 6.76 3.56 -10.30
N LYS A 456 8.01 3.18 -10.61
CA LYS A 456 8.54 3.20 -11.98
C LYS A 456 7.77 2.26 -12.91
N ALA A 457 7.37 1.08 -12.42
CA ALA A 457 6.55 0.15 -13.18
C ALA A 457 5.14 0.70 -13.45
N CYS A 458 4.50 1.34 -12.46
CA CYS A 458 3.25 2.06 -12.64
C CYS A 458 3.41 3.22 -13.63
N ALA A 459 4.48 4.01 -13.51
CA ALA A 459 4.78 5.14 -14.40
C ALA A 459 4.92 4.67 -15.85
N LYS A 460 5.70 3.60 -16.10
CA LYS A 460 5.83 2.95 -17.41
C LYS A 460 4.48 2.50 -17.95
N LEU A 461 3.67 1.84 -17.11
CA LEU A 461 2.35 1.32 -17.50
C LEU A 461 1.35 2.45 -17.81
N CYS A 462 1.39 3.54 -17.06
CA CYS A 462 0.58 4.75 -17.28
C CYS A 462 1.12 5.70 -18.37
N GLY A 463 2.31 5.43 -18.92
CA GLY A 463 2.92 6.21 -20.01
C GLY A 463 3.74 7.42 -19.57
N GLY A 464 4.10 7.54 -18.29
CA GLY A 464 4.93 8.60 -17.72
C GLY A 464 4.70 8.79 -16.22
N TYR A 465 5.69 9.27 -15.47
CA TYR A 465 5.51 9.60 -14.03
C TYR A 465 4.42 10.67 -13.83
N GLY A 466 4.40 11.70 -14.67
CA GLY A 466 3.40 12.78 -14.62
C GLY A 466 1.95 12.29 -14.79
N CYS A 467 1.71 11.12 -15.40
CA CYS A 467 0.39 10.51 -15.48
C CYS A 467 -0.12 10.03 -14.11
N LEU A 468 0.78 9.58 -13.22
CA LEU A 468 0.44 9.08 -11.89
C LEU A 468 -0.09 10.17 -10.95
N SER A 469 0.31 11.44 -11.19
CA SER A 469 -0.21 12.60 -10.43
C SER A 469 -1.74 12.79 -10.54
N LYS A 470 -2.37 12.15 -11.53
CA LYS A 470 -3.82 12.20 -11.81
C LYS A 470 -4.54 10.89 -11.46
N LEU A 471 -3.84 9.91 -10.89
CA LEU A 471 -4.38 8.60 -10.58
C LEU A 471 -5.22 8.64 -9.29
N ASP A 472 -6.37 7.96 -9.27
CA ASP A 472 -7.18 7.78 -8.06
C ASP A 472 -6.59 6.65 -7.19
N THR A 473 -6.54 6.83 -5.87
CA THR A 473 -5.94 5.87 -4.92
C THR A 473 -6.60 4.47 -5.00
N LEU A 474 -7.91 4.39 -5.24
CA LEU A 474 -8.57 3.10 -5.42
C LEU A 474 -8.21 2.47 -6.76
N VAL A 475 -8.10 3.25 -7.84
CA VAL A 475 -7.64 2.73 -9.15
C VAL A 475 -6.21 2.21 -9.04
N ALA A 476 -5.33 2.89 -8.29
CA ALA A 476 -3.99 2.40 -7.96
C ALA A 476 -4.04 1.07 -7.17
N LEU A 477 -4.91 0.93 -6.17
CA LEU A 477 -5.12 -0.34 -5.47
C LEU A 477 -5.68 -1.44 -6.40
N GLY A 478 -6.55 -1.13 -7.35
CA GLY A 478 -7.01 -2.06 -8.37
C GLY A 478 -5.86 -2.57 -9.26
N MET A 479 -4.94 -1.68 -9.65
CA MET A 479 -3.72 -2.04 -10.39
C MET A 479 -2.74 -2.90 -9.56
N LEU A 480 -2.60 -2.63 -8.27
CA LEU A 480 -1.68 -3.34 -7.38
C LEU A 480 -2.23 -4.70 -6.89
N THR A 481 -3.53 -4.80 -6.64
CA THR A 481 -4.14 -6.00 -6.04
C THR A 481 -4.78 -6.93 -7.08
N GLY A 482 -5.22 -6.37 -8.22
CA GLY A 482 -6.03 -7.00 -9.24
C GLY A 482 -7.52 -7.15 -8.88
N TYR A 483 -7.94 -6.74 -7.70
CA TYR A 483 -9.33 -6.85 -7.24
C TYR A 483 -10.17 -5.63 -7.68
N PRO A 484 -11.50 -5.78 -7.82
CA PRO A 484 -12.37 -4.66 -8.17
C PRO A 484 -12.44 -3.64 -7.04
N THR A 485 -12.84 -2.42 -7.39
CA THR A 485 -12.90 -1.28 -6.47
C THR A 485 -14.18 -0.49 -6.65
N ASN A 486 -14.87 -0.17 -5.56
CA ASN A 486 -16.09 0.65 -5.58
C ASN A 486 -15.87 1.98 -4.85
N ARG A 487 -16.35 3.08 -5.45
CA ARG A 487 -16.38 4.44 -4.90
C ARG A 487 -17.72 4.68 -4.20
N LEU A 488 -17.65 5.05 -2.92
CA LEU A 488 -18.82 5.25 -2.06
C LEU A 488 -19.00 6.72 -1.62
N ASP A 489 -18.20 7.63 -2.21
CA ASP A 489 -18.21 9.10 -2.02
C ASP A 489 -19.63 9.67 -1.78
N ALA A 490 -20.62 9.32 -2.60
CA ALA A 490 -21.99 9.85 -2.49
C ALA A 490 -22.68 9.52 -1.15
N GLY A 491 -22.47 8.33 -0.59
CA GLY A 491 -23.05 7.93 0.70
C GLY A 491 -22.37 8.58 1.91
N LEU A 492 -21.15 9.09 1.73
CA LEU A 492 -20.42 9.82 2.78
C LEU A 492 -20.88 11.29 2.86
N VAL A 493 -21.37 11.85 1.75
CA VAL A 493 -21.79 13.25 1.63
C VAL A 493 -23.31 13.44 1.85
N ASP A 494 -24.08 12.36 1.99
CA ASP A 494 -25.52 12.44 2.22
C ASP A 494 -25.86 12.99 3.62
N THR A 495 -26.49 14.16 3.64
CA THR A 495 -26.90 14.90 4.85
C THR A 495 -28.14 14.33 5.55
N LYS A 496 -28.82 13.33 4.99
CA LYS A 496 -30.07 12.74 5.52
C LYS A 496 -29.87 11.64 6.56
N ARG A 497 -28.66 11.51 7.14
CA ARG A 497 -28.22 10.41 8.03
C ARG A 497 -27.99 9.04 7.38
N HIS A 498 -28.16 8.88 6.06
CA HIS A 498 -27.79 7.64 5.36
C HIS A 498 -26.28 7.30 5.48
N HIS A 499 -25.42 8.25 5.86
CA HIS A 499 -24.04 7.97 6.25
C HIS A 499 -23.92 6.99 7.45
N GLU A 500 -24.96 6.81 8.28
CA GLU A 500 -24.97 5.77 9.33
C GLU A 500 -25.06 4.35 8.73
N GLU A 501 -25.88 4.16 7.69
CA GLU A 501 -25.96 2.91 6.94
C GLU A 501 -24.62 2.61 6.22
N LEU A 502 -23.96 3.65 5.71
CA LEU A 502 -22.61 3.53 5.17
C LEU A 502 -21.60 3.08 6.25
N PHE A 503 -21.68 3.59 7.48
CA PHE A 503 -20.82 3.11 8.57
C PHE A 503 -21.02 1.63 8.84
N ASP A 504 -22.26 1.16 8.96
CA ASP A 504 -22.55 -0.26 9.20
C ASP A 504 -22.15 -1.15 8.00
N LYS A 505 -22.26 -0.65 6.77
CA LYS A 505 -21.75 -1.32 5.56
C LYS A 505 -20.22 -1.41 5.54
N LEU A 506 -19.52 -0.29 5.78
CA LEU A 506 -18.06 -0.24 5.82
C LEU A 506 -17.48 -1.04 6.99
N ARG A 507 -18.15 -1.08 8.15
CA ARG A 507 -17.69 -1.93 9.26
C ARG A 507 -17.71 -3.40 8.87
N ARG A 508 -18.77 -3.88 8.21
CA ARG A 508 -18.83 -5.26 7.68
C ARG A 508 -17.70 -5.54 6.67
N TYR A 509 -17.31 -4.56 5.87
CA TYR A 509 -16.16 -4.69 4.96
C TYR A 509 -14.83 -4.80 5.70
N ALA A 510 -14.63 -4.05 6.79
CA ALA A 510 -13.45 -4.20 7.66
C ALA A 510 -13.44 -5.55 8.39
N GLU A 511 -14.60 -6.00 8.90
CA GLU A 511 -14.81 -7.33 9.49
C GLU A 511 -14.50 -8.48 8.49
N LEU A 512 -14.74 -8.25 7.19
CA LEU A 512 -14.40 -9.16 6.07
C LEU A 512 -12.95 -9.00 5.55
N GLY A 513 -12.16 -8.07 6.10
CA GLY A 513 -10.77 -7.84 5.69
C GLY A 513 -10.59 -7.18 4.31
N PHE A 514 -11.62 -6.52 3.78
CA PHE A 514 -11.51 -5.70 2.57
C PHE A 514 -10.78 -4.38 2.88
N MET A 515 -10.07 -3.84 1.90
CA MET A 515 -9.26 -2.62 2.09
C MET A 515 -10.14 -1.38 1.86
N ILE A 516 -10.34 -0.56 2.89
CA ILE A 516 -11.18 0.66 2.82
C ILE A 516 -10.28 1.89 2.90
N ILE A 517 -10.57 2.88 2.06
CA ILE A 517 -9.84 4.15 1.95
C ILE A 517 -10.78 5.33 2.19
N PHE A 518 -10.31 6.33 2.93
CA PHE A 518 -10.91 7.68 3.02
C PHE A 518 -9.96 8.72 2.41
N ASP A 519 -10.47 9.58 1.53
CA ASP A 519 -9.69 10.60 0.83
C ASP A 519 -10.53 11.84 0.47
N LYS A 520 -9.99 12.72 -0.37
CA LYS A 520 -10.63 13.97 -0.85
C LYS A 520 -11.19 14.79 0.33
N PRO A 521 -10.34 15.35 1.22
CA PRO A 521 -10.83 16.02 2.42
C PRO A 521 -11.60 17.31 2.08
N SER A 522 -12.46 17.73 3.01
CA SER A 522 -13.59 18.64 2.74
C SER A 522 -13.20 20.12 2.63
N PRO A 523 -13.27 20.74 1.44
CA PRO A 523 -12.75 22.10 1.22
C PRO A 523 -13.52 23.20 1.96
N ALA A 524 -14.71 22.92 2.50
CA ALA A 524 -15.52 23.87 3.26
C ALA A 524 -14.90 24.27 4.62
N LEU A 525 -13.90 23.51 5.10
CA LEU A 525 -13.28 23.69 6.43
C LEU A 525 -12.20 24.77 6.51
N GLY A 526 -11.65 25.21 5.38
CA GLY A 526 -10.52 26.14 5.31
C GLY A 526 -9.18 25.57 5.81
N ASN A 527 -8.07 26.11 5.30
CA ASN A 527 -6.74 25.53 5.48
C ASN A 527 -6.29 25.40 6.95
N LYS A 528 -6.73 26.32 7.83
CA LYS A 528 -6.43 26.32 9.28
C LYS A 528 -7.05 25.14 10.06
N SER A 529 -7.89 24.33 9.41
CA SER A 529 -8.52 23.15 10.02
C SER A 529 -7.74 21.87 9.73
N TYR A 530 -7.34 21.62 8.48
CA TYR A 530 -6.54 20.44 8.11
C TYR A 530 -5.21 20.33 8.86
N GLN A 531 -4.61 21.49 9.17
CA GLN A 531 -3.35 21.62 9.88
C GLN A 531 -3.39 21.04 11.32
N ARG A 532 -4.59 20.86 11.89
CA ARG A 532 -4.83 20.21 13.21
C ARG A 532 -5.21 18.72 13.12
N LEU A 533 -4.97 18.10 11.95
CA LEU A 533 -5.30 16.72 11.63
C LEU A 533 -4.10 15.95 11.03
N GLY A 534 -3.04 16.67 10.61
CA GLY A 534 -1.93 16.11 9.83
C GLY A 534 -2.29 15.68 8.39
N LEU A 535 -3.49 16.02 7.90
CA LEU A 535 -4.02 15.60 6.59
C LEU A 535 -3.66 16.62 5.48
N SER A 536 -3.18 16.16 4.32
CA SER A 536 -3.16 16.97 3.08
C SER A 536 -4.40 16.72 2.23
N SER A 537 -4.76 17.71 1.41
CA SER A 537 -5.74 17.64 0.32
C SER A 537 -5.44 16.56 -0.74
N LYS A 538 -4.22 16.01 -0.77
CA LYS A 538 -3.72 15.05 -1.76
C LYS A 538 -3.39 13.67 -1.15
N ASP A 539 -3.68 13.47 0.13
CA ASP A 539 -3.41 12.23 0.86
C ASP A 539 -4.68 11.39 1.02
N ALA A 540 -4.49 10.09 1.21
CA ALA A 540 -5.55 9.12 1.48
C ALA A 540 -5.20 8.28 2.72
N CYS A 541 -6.19 8.08 3.59
CA CYS A 541 -6.06 7.33 4.83
C CYS A 541 -6.61 5.91 4.67
N THR A 542 -5.88 4.93 5.21
CA THR A 542 -6.31 3.52 5.20
C THR A 542 -7.08 3.21 6.47
N VAL A 543 -8.23 2.54 6.38
CA VAL A 543 -8.96 2.04 7.55
C VAL A 543 -8.29 0.79 8.09
N LEU A 544 -8.05 0.75 9.40
CA LEU A 544 -7.49 -0.39 10.11
C LEU A 544 -8.52 -1.16 10.94
N ASP A 545 -9.54 -0.46 11.46
CA ASP A 545 -10.54 -0.99 12.39
C ASP A 545 -11.78 -0.05 12.42
N MET A 546 -12.96 -0.58 12.73
CA MET A 546 -14.21 0.18 12.84
C MET A 546 -15.09 -0.45 13.93
N LYS A 547 -15.55 0.34 14.92
CA LYS A 547 -16.28 -0.18 16.10
C LYS A 547 -17.53 0.62 16.44
N LEU A 548 -18.60 -0.10 16.74
CA LEU A 548 -19.87 0.43 17.23
C LEU A 548 -19.99 0.14 18.72
N PHE A 549 -20.21 1.17 19.54
CA PHE A 549 -20.52 1.06 20.95
C PHE A 549 -21.90 1.66 21.21
N LYS A 550 -22.86 0.80 21.55
CA LYS A 550 -24.17 1.21 22.08
C LYS A 550 -24.11 1.19 23.62
N PRO A 551 -24.80 2.09 24.31
CA PRO A 551 -25.02 1.96 25.75
C PRO A 551 -25.97 0.78 26.04
N LEU A 552 -25.99 0.32 27.29
CA LEU A 552 -27.01 -0.64 27.72
C LEU A 552 -28.37 0.07 27.83
N PRO A 553 -29.48 -0.53 27.34
CA PRO A 553 -30.80 0.09 27.47
C PRO A 553 -31.17 0.31 28.93
N THR A 554 -31.34 1.57 29.34
CA THR A 554 -31.70 1.90 30.72
C THR A 554 -33.21 2.10 30.90
N ASN A 555 -33.77 1.61 32.02
CA ASN A 555 -35.18 1.82 32.40
C ASN A 555 -35.52 3.29 32.76
N LYS A 556 -34.69 4.27 32.36
CA LYS A 556 -34.91 5.69 32.52
C LYS A 556 -34.65 6.36 31.18
N SER A 557 -35.73 6.74 30.50
CA SER A 557 -35.72 7.39 29.18
C SER A 557 -35.09 8.80 29.22
N SER A 558 -33.76 8.85 29.31
CA SER A 558 -32.96 10.03 29.01
C SER A 558 -32.75 10.10 27.50
N PRO A 559 -33.05 11.22 26.81
CA PRO A 559 -32.96 11.32 25.35
C PRO A 559 -31.51 11.43 24.81
N TYR A 560 -30.51 11.03 25.61
CA TYR A 560 -29.07 11.17 25.33
C TYR A 560 -28.29 9.88 25.66
N GLU A 561 -28.82 8.71 25.25
CA GLU A 561 -28.05 7.46 25.22
C GLU A 561 -27.05 7.51 24.03
N ASN A 562 -25.83 8.00 24.29
CA ASN A 562 -24.79 8.21 23.28
C ASN A 562 -24.32 6.90 22.63
N ILE A 563 -24.49 6.80 21.30
CA ILE A 563 -23.92 5.73 20.47
C ILE A 563 -22.61 6.22 19.88
N TRP A 564 -21.49 5.58 20.20
CA TRP A 564 -20.19 5.91 19.61
C TRP A 564 -19.89 5.03 18.41
N ARG A 565 -19.59 5.67 17.27
CA ARG A 565 -19.10 5.03 16.05
C ARG A 565 -17.67 5.47 15.84
N LEU A 566 -16.71 4.59 16.11
CA LEU A 566 -15.28 4.92 16.04
C LEU A 566 -14.62 4.24 14.84
N VAL A 567 -13.71 4.95 14.20
CA VAL A 567 -12.92 4.48 13.06
C VAL A 567 -11.45 4.65 13.38
N LYS A 568 -10.66 3.59 13.16
CA LYS A 568 -9.20 3.63 13.24
C LYS A 568 -8.64 3.84 11.84
N LEU A 569 -7.98 4.97 11.61
CA LEU A 569 -7.30 5.28 10.34
C LEU A 569 -5.79 5.23 10.51
N ARG A 570 -5.05 4.94 9.43
CA ARG A 570 -3.64 5.30 9.29
C ARG A 570 -3.48 6.43 8.28
N ASN A 571 -2.90 7.53 8.75
CA ASN A 571 -2.34 8.57 7.89
C ASN A 571 -0.85 8.24 7.67
N ILE A 572 -0.41 8.12 6.42
CA ILE A 572 0.93 7.65 6.11
C ILE A 572 2.00 8.76 6.13
N PHE A 573 1.58 10.03 6.06
CA PHE A 573 2.48 11.20 6.08
C PHE A 573 2.24 12.13 7.29
N GLY A 574 1.38 11.73 8.23
CA GLY A 574 1.12 12.39 9.51
C GLY A 574 1.44 11.51 10.72
N ASN A 575 1.27 12.06 11.92
CA ASN A 575 1.56 11.41 13.21
C ASN A 575 0.27 11.07 13.99
N SER A 576 0.30 10.07 14.88
CA SER A 576 -0.85 9.78 15.77
C SER A 576 -1.16 10.93 16.75
N ALA A 577 -0.20 11.82 16.99
CA ALA A 577 -0.37 13.02 17.80
C ALA A 577 -0.78 14.28 16.99
N ASP A 578 -0.99 14.18 15.67
CA ASP A 578 -1.40 15.32 14.83
C ASP A 578 -2.93 15.49 14.77
N TRP A 579 -3.70 14.46 15.13
CA TRP A 579 -5.16 14.52 15.28
C TRP A 579 -5.51 14.99 16.70
N THR A 580 -6.16 16.15 16.80
CA THR A 580 -6.53 16.79 18.08
C THR A 580 -8.05 16.84 18.31
N GLY A 581 -8.84 16.02 17.61
CA GLY A 581 -10.29 15.87 17.80
C GLY A 581 -10.66 14.72 18.74
N ASN A 582 -11.96 14.36 18.75
CA ASN A 582 -12.51 13.30 19.61
C ASN A 582 -11.77 11.97 19.42
N TRP A 583 -11.55 11.26 20.52
CA TRP A 583 -10.82 9.99 20.61
C TRP A 583 -9.35 10.05 20.14
N GLY A 584 -8.79 11.25 20.04
CA GLY A 584 -7.37 11.44 19.73
C GLY A 584 -6.43 10.87 20.80
N SER A 585 -5.14 10.78 20.46
CA SER A 585 -4.14 10.06 21.28
C SER A 585 -3.93 10.63 22.71
N ARG A 586 -4.45 11.83 22.98
CA ARG A 586 -4.40 12.53 24.28
C ARG A 586 -5.78 12.93 24.82
N ASP A 587 -6.86 12.39 24.25
CA ASP A 587 -8.23 12.76 24.64
C ASP A 587 -8.62 12.15 26.01
N PRO A 588 -9.06 12.95 27.00
CA PRO A 588 -9.64 12.46 28.24
C PRO A 588 -10.79 11.43 28.10
N ALA A 589 -11.47 11.37 26.94
CA ALA A 589 -12.51 10.38 26.63
C ALA A 589 -12.04 8.93 26.85
N TRP A 590 -10.77 8.61 26.58
CA TRP A 590 -10.21 7.28 26.84
C TRP A 590 -10.23 6.89 28.32
N THR A 591 -9.91 7.84 29.20
CA THR A 591 -9.92 7.66 30.65
C THR A 591 -11.34 7.66 31.21
N GLN A 592 -12.26 8.41 30.61
CA GLN A 592 -13.69 8.44 30.97
C GLN A 592 -14.42 7.14 30.56
N HIS A 593 -13.98 6.50 29.47
CA HIS A 593 -14.60 5.30 28.90
C HIS A 593 -13.62 4.12 28.78
N PRO A 594 -13.12 3.58 29.91
CA PRO A 594 -12.05 2.56 29.92
C PRO A 594 -12.43 1.26 29.18
N ALA A 595 -13.71 0.94 29.06
CA ALA A 595 -14.19 -0.19 28.26
C ALA A 595 -13.99 0.03 26.75
N ILE A 596 -14.22 1.25 26.27
CA ILE A 596 -14.00 1.63 24.87
C ILE A 596 -12.48 1.68 24.61
N ALA A 597 -11.70 2.23 25.54
CA ALA A 597 -10.23 2.19 25.49
C ALA A 597 -9.69 0.75 25.35
N LEU A 598 -10.16 -0.18 26.18
CA LEU A 598 -9.78 -1.58 26.12
C LEU A 598 -10.18 -2.23 24.78
N ALA A 599 -11.41 -2.01 24.32
CA ALA A 599 -11.91 -2.57 23.06
C ALA A 599 -11.21 -2.01 21.81
N CYS A 600 -10.77 -0.75 21.85
CA CYS A 600 -9.97 -0.09 20.81
C CYS A 600 -8.46 -0.38 20.92
N GLY A 601 -8.01 -1.13 21.94
CA GLY A 601 -6.59 -1.41 22.19
C GLY A 601 -5.77 -0.15 22.52
N TYR A 602 -6.41 0.89 23.07
CA TYR A 602 -5.76 2.15 23.39
C TYR A 602 -4.71 1.98 24.50
N ASN A 603 -3.54 2.60 24.29
CA ASN A 603 -2.45 2.66 25.25
C ASN A 603 -1.66 3.95 25.00
N GLU A 604 -1.78 4.91 25.92
CA GLU A 604 -1.07 6.20 25.91
C GLU A 604 0.46 6.05 25.76
N LYS A 605 1.03 4.93 26.25
CA LYS A 605 2.47 4.64 26.23
C LYS A 605 2.90 3.78 25.03
N ALA A 606 2.01 3.55 24.06
CA ALA A 606 2.38 2.90 22.80
C ALA A 606 3.33 3.80 21.99
N LYS A 607 4.16 3.17 21.14
CA LYS A 607 4.92 3.92 20.12
C LYS A 607 3.96 4.35 19.01
N ASP A 608 4.12 5.58 18.53
CA ASP A 608 3.40 6.10 17.36
C ASP A 608 3.55 5.17 16.14
N ASP A 609 2.44 4.58 15.71
CA ASP A 609 2.29 3.78 14.49
C ASP A 609 1.54 4.55 13.38
N SER A 610 1.37 5.87 13.56
CA SER A 610 0.55 6.81 12.79
C SER A 610 -0.88 6.37 12.55
N SER A 611 -1.40 5.51 13.42
CA SER A 611 -2.83 5.29 13.53
C SER A 611 -3.49 6.31 14.46
N ILE A 612 -4.70 6.74 14.09
CA ILE A 612 -5.57 7.61 14.88
C ILE A 612 -6.93 6.91 15.02
N TRP A 613 -7.57 7.10 16.16
CA TRP A 613 -8.99 6.85 16.33
C TRP A 613 -9.74 8.18 16.20
N MET A 614 -10.89 8.14 15.54
CA MET A 614 -11.73 9.31 15.24
C MET A 614 -13.21 8.89 15.24
N GLU A 615 -14.10 9.83 15.55
CA GLU A 615 -15.55 9.60 15.55
C GLU A 615 -16.13 9.62 14.11
N TRP A 616 -17.18 8.86 13.83
CA TRP A 616 -17.80 8.83 12.50
C TRP A 616 -18.34 10.19 12.05
N ASN A 617 -18.81 11.00 12.98
CA ASN A 617 -19.26 12.37 12.72
C ASN A 617 -18.10 13.23 12.20
N ASP A 618 -16.89 13.04 12.73
CA ASP A 618 -15.68 13.69 12.24
C ASP A 618 -15.27 13.14 10.87
N VAL A 619 -15.36 11.83 10.61
CA VAL A 619 -15.10 11.27 9.26
C VAL A 619 -15.99 11.94 8.21
N VAL A 620 -17.30 12.05 8.50
CA VAL A 620 -18.29 12.72 7.64
C VAL A 620 -18.08 14.24 7.59
N HIS A 621 -17.44 14.85 8.58
CA HIS A 621 -17.09 16.27 8.54
C HIS A 621 -15.87 16.53 7.65
N TYR A 622 -14.78 15.76 7.86
CA TYR A 622 -13.45 16.00 7.28
C TYR A 622 -13.22 15.37 5.90
N PHE A 623 -13.90 14.28 5.53
CA PHE A 623 -13.68 13.55 4.26
C PHE A 623 -14.85 13.68 3.29
N ARG A 624 -14.60 13.69 1.97
CA ARG A 624 -15.63 13.66 0.92
C ARG A 624 -15.49 12.48 -0.03
N GLY A 625 -14.35 11.80 -0.01
CA GLY A 625 -14.12 10.58 -0.77
C GLY A 625 -14.01 9.35 0.14
N CYS A 626 -14.60 8.25 -0.29
CA CYS A 626 -14.35 6.94 0.31
C CYS A 626 -14.58 5.80 -0.67
N GLY A 627 -14.07 4.63 -0.35
CA GLY A 627 -14.43 3.42 -1.06
C GLY A 627 -13.63 2.21 -0.62
N VAL A 628 -13.86 1.11 -1.32
CA VAL A 628 -13.38 -0.21 -0.94
C VAL A 628 -12.72 -0.91 -2.13
N CYS A 629 -11.60 -1.58 -1.87
CA CYS A 629 -11.05 -2.60 -2.74
C CYS A 629 -11.38 -3.98 -2.15
N PHE A 630 -12.07 -4.81 -2.92
CA PHE A 630 -12.56 -6.14 -2.50
C PHE A 630 -11.45 -7.21 -2.48
N ARG A 631 -10.24 -6.80 -2.07
CA ARG A 631 -9.07 -7.65 -1.90
C ARG A 631 -9.30 -8.61 -0.75
N HIS A 632 -9.13 -9.91 -1.01
CA HIS A 632 -9.26 -10.95 0.01
C HIS A 632 -8.07 -11.93 -0.07
N SER A 633 -7.56 -12.36 1.09
CA SER A 633 -6.34 -13.17 1.22
C SER A 633 -6.53 -14.67 0.96
N SER A 634 -7.76 -15.15 0.77
CA SER A 634 -8.06 -16.57 0.53
C SER A 634 -8.65 -16.90 -0.84
N PHE A 635 -8.85 -15.91 -1.72
CA PHE A 635 -9.48 -16.13 -3.02
C PHE A 635 -8.49 -16.52 -4.12
N TYR A 636 -8.82 -17.60 -4.84
CA TYR A 636 -8.13 -18.00 -6.06
C TYR A 636 -8.61 -17.12 -7.22
N GLN A 637 -7.70 -16.42 -7.90
CA GLN A 637 -8.03 -15.53 -9.01
C GLN A 637 -7.96 -16.26 -10.35
N TYR A 638 -8.97 -16.05 -11.19
CA TYR A 638 -9.05 -16.55 -12.57
C TYR A 638 -9.45 -15.40 -13.50
N ARG A 639 -8.79 -15.27 -14.66
CA ARG A 639 -9.03 -14.17 -15.62
C ARG A 639 -8.99 -14.69 -17.04
N VAL A 640 -9.96 -14.30 -17.86
CA VAL A 640 -10.15 -14.82 -19.23
C VAL A 640 -10.29 -13.67 -20.22
N GLU A 641 -9.35 -13.57 -21.15
CA GLU A 641 -9.38 -12.55 -22.21
C GLU A 641 -10.26 -13.02 -23.37
N HIS A 642 -11.20 -12.17 -23.81
CA HIS A 642 -12.04 -12.44 -24.99
C HIS A 642 -12.57 -11.16 -25.66
N HIS A 643 -13.39 -11.35 -26.69
CA HIS A 643 -14.18 -10.31 -27.32
C HIS A 643 -15.68 -10.64 -27.31
N PHE A 644 -16.50 -9.59 -27.40
CA PHE A 644 -17.88 -9.61 -27.87
C PHE A 644 -17.92 -9.66 -29.40
N GLU A 645 -18.93 -10.33 -29.94
CA GLU A 645 -19.27 -10.37 -31.36
C GLU A 645 -20.46 -9.45 -31.67
N LYS A 646 -20.88 -9.43 -32.94
CA LYS A 646 -22.05 -8.68 -33.42
C LYS A 646 -23.29 -8.92 -32.56
N GLY A 647 -23.93 -7.84 -32.14
CA GLY A 647 -25.05 -7.86 -31.19
C GLY A 647 -24.66 -8.00 -29.72
N GLY A 648 -23.38 -7.76 -29.36
CA GLY A 648 -22.91 -7.75 -27.97
C GLY A 648 -22.83 -9.14 -27.34
N ILE A 649 -22.82 -10.19 -28.18
CA ILE A 649 -22.82 -11.59 -27.77
C ILE A 649 -21.41 -11.96 -27.31
N PRO A 650 -21.23 -12.53 -26.11
CA PRO A 650 -19.90 -12.91 -25.64
C PRO A 650 -19.39 -14.16 -26.35
N GLY A 651 -18.14 -14.12 -26.82
CA GLY A 651 -17.50 -15.32 -27.34
C GLY A 651 -17.10 -16.34 -26.26
N CYS A 652 -17.13 -15.97 -24.97
CA CYS A 652 -16.90 -16.84 -23.82
C CYS A 652 -17.90 -16.56 -22.67
N VAL A 653 -18.39 -17.64 -22.06
CA VAL A 653 -19.24 -17.71 -20.87
C VAL A 653 -18.61 -18.74 -19.93
N ILE A 654 -18.55 -18.45 -18.63
CA ILE A 654 -17.89 -19.34 -17.67
C ILE A 654 -18.94 -20.18 -16.95
N LYS A 655 -18.94 -21.48 -17.21
CA LYS A 655 -19.76 -22.47 -16.52
C LYS A 655 -19.06 -22.91 -15.24
N LEU A 656 -19.72 -22.79 -14.10
CA LEU A 656 -19.22 -23.23 -12.80
C LEU A 656 -20.09 -24.37 -12.26
N GLU A 657 -19.44 -25.46 -11.86
CA GLU A 657 -20.05 -26.56 -11.12
C GLU A 657 -19.40 -26.65 -9.73
N VAL A 658 -20.22 -26.50 -8.71
CA VAL A 658 -19.82 -26.08 -7.35
C VAL A 658 -20.19 -27.20 -6.36
N PRO A 659 -19.23 -28.01 -5.85
CA PRO A 659 -19.55 -29.19 -5.06
C PRO A 659 -19.97 -28.89 -3.61
N CYS A 660 -19.56 -27.75 -3.06
CA CYS A 660 -19.91 -27.26 -1.72
C CYS A 660 -19.99 -25.72 -1.70
N ARG A 661 -20.63 -25.14 -0.67
CA ARG A 661 -20.85 -23.68 -0.55
C ARG A 661 -19.59 -22.89 -0.87
N THR A 662 -19.65 -22.04 -1.89
CA THR A 662 -18.49 -21.33 -2.44
C THR A 662 -18.82 -19.85 -2.61
N PHE A 663 -17.99 -18.97 -2.05
CA PHE A 663 -18.07 -17.55 -2.34
C PHE A 663 -17.44 -17.27 -3.71
N LEU A 664 -18.16 -16.49 -4.51
CA LEU A 664 -17.77 -15.98 -5.81
C LEU A 664 -17.71 -14.45 -5.74
N LEU A 665 -16.60 -13.87 -6.16
CA LEU A 665 -16.53 -12.48 -6.63
C LEU A 665 -16.25 -12.52 -8.13
N THR A 666 -16.90 -11.68 -8.94
CA THR A 666 -16.66 -11.67 -10.39
C THR A 666 -16.74 -10.25 -10.96
N VAL A 667 -15.93 -10.01 -11.99
CA VAL A 667 -15.63 -8.70 -12.56
C VAL A 667 -15.55 -8.83 -14.07
N LEU A 668 -16.18 -7.90 -14.79
CA LEU A 668 -16.04 -7.73 -16.23
C LEU A 668 -15.34 -6.40 -16.48
N ASP A 669 -14.10 -6.48 -16.94
CA ASP A 669 -13.28 -5.33 -17.34
C ASP A 669 -13.36 -5.15 -18.86
N GLN A 670 -13.70 -3.96 -19.35
CA GLN A 670 -13.61 -3.63 -20.77
C GLN A 670 -12.20 -3.15 -21.12
N ILE A 671 -11.64 -3.63 -22.22
CA ILE A 671 -10.36 -3.15 -22.75
C ILE A 671 -10.65 -1.93 -23.64
N VAL A 672 -10.90 -0.79 -23.00
CA VAL A 672 -11.03 0.54 -23.63
C VAL A 672 -9.66 0.97 -24.17
N ARG A 673 -9.61 1.53 -25.40
CA ARG A 673 -8.36 2.05 -26.00
C ARG A 673 -8.28 3.57 -25.80
N GLY A 674 -7.07 4.13 -25.95
CA GLY A 674 -6.80 5.53 -25.61
C GLY A 674 -7.57 6.51 -26.49
N GLY A 675 -8.59 7.16 -25.93
CA GLY A 675 -9.48 8.11 -26.61
C GLY A 675 -10.93 7.63 -26.74
N ASP A 676 -11.18 6.33 -26.58
CA ASP A 676 -12.52 5.75 -26.61
C ASP A 676 -13.23 5.92 -25.24
N TYR A 677 -14.56 5.92 -25.25
CA TYR A 677 -15.38 5.83 -24.05
C TYR A 677 -15.69 4.36 -23.71
N PRO A 678 -15.96 4.02 -22.44
CA PRO A 678 -16.50 2.71 -22.09
C PRO A 678 -17.89 2.52 -22.71
N GLU A 679 -18.15 1.31 -23.18
CA GLU A 679 -19.42 0.90 -23.78
C GLU A 679 -20.33 0.34 -22.68
N PRO A 680 -21.66 0.54 -22.75
CA PRO A 680 -22.59 -0.06 -21.80
C PRO A 680 -22.48 -1.59 -21.75
N ILE A 681 -21.95 -2.11 -20.64
CA ILE A 681 -21.77 -3.55 -20.35
C ILE A 681 -22.64 -4.00 -19.18
N VAL A 682 -22.90 -5.31 -19.10
CA VAL A 682 -23.53 -5.95 -17.94
C VAL A 682 -22.97 -7.36 -17.76
N LEU A 683 -22.85 -7.81 -16.52
CA LEU A 683 -22.44 -9.16 -16.15
C LEU A 683 -23.61 -9.85 -15.43
N HIS A 684 -23.98 -11.06 -15.83
CA HIS A 684 -25.05 -11.83 -15.18
C HIS A 684 -24.53 -13.12 -14.55
N LEU A 685 -25.14 -13.54 -13.43
CA LEU A 685 -25.09 -14.91 -12.92
C LEU A 685 -26.42 -15.61 -13.20
N SER A 686 -26.39 -16.72 -13.94
CA SER A 686 -27.53 -17.64 -14.02
C SER A 686 -27.28 -18.94 -13.27
N ARG A 687 -28.36 -19.63 -12.90
CA ARG A 687 -28.36 -20.95 -12.24
C ARG A 687 -29.49 -21.85 -12.77
N HIS A 688 -29.48 -23.13 -12.41
CA HIS A 688 -30.55 -24.06 -12.80
C HIS A 688 -31.89 -23.74 -12.14
N CYS A 689 -32.98 -23.83 -12.93
CA CYS A 689 -34.36 -23.65 -12.46
C CYS A 689 -34.87 -24.85 -11.66
N VAL A 690 -34.59 -24.88 -10.35
CA VAL A 690 -35.17 -25.84 -9.41
C VAL A 690 -36.68 -25.59 -9.26
N LYS A 691 -37.49 -26.65 -9.40
CA LYS A 691 -38.94 -26.58 -9.18
C LYS A 691 -39.24 -26.53 -7.67
N ARG A 692 -39.87 -25.45 -7.19
CA ARG A 692 -40.48 -25.40 -5.85
C ARG A 692 -41.55 -26.49 -5.72
N ASN A 693 -41.24 -27.60 -5.05
CA ASN A 693 -42.17 -28.70 -4.73
C ASN A 693 -41.56 -29.67 -3.67
N SER A 694 -41.21 -29.17 -2.48
CA SER A 694 -40.87 -30.02 -1.30
C SER A 694 -40.56 -29.29 0.03
N LEU A 695 -40.66 -27.96 0.10
CA LEU A 695 -40.33 -27.17 1.31
C LEU A 695 -41.41 -26.13 1.64
N GLN A 696 -42.59 -26.60 2.10
CA GLN A 696 -43.58 -25.78 2.81
C GLN A 696 -44.67 -26.67 3.47
N HIS A 697 -44.40 -27.12 4.69
CA HIS A 697 -45.40 -27.52 5.69
C HIS A 697 -44.78 -27.28 7.07
N HIS A 698 -45.63 -26.89 8.04
CA HIS A 698 -45.27 -26.04 9.20
C HIS A 698 -44.86 -24.62 8.74
N THR A 699 -45.42 -23.52 9.26
CA THR A 699 -46.44 -23.31 10.33
C THR A 699 -47.60 -22.40 9.89
N GLU A 700 -48.66 -22.37 10.71
CA GLU A 700 -49.79 -21.41 10.77
C GLU A 700 -50.65 -21.22 9.48
N ASP A 701 -51.96 -21.49 9.42
CA ASP A 701 -53.16 -21.36 10.28
C ASP A 701 -54.01 -20.07 10.09
N HIS A 702 -55.29 -20.33 9.79
CA HIS A 702 -56.49 -19.49 9.99
C HIS A 702 -56.46 -17.96 9.73
N LEU A 703 -57.10 -17.51 8.63
CA LEU A 703 -58.37 -16.74 8.65
C LEU A 703 -58.74 -16.12 7.28
N HIS A 704 -59.69 -16.72 6.53
CA HIS A 704 -60.96 -16.09 6.09
C HIS A 704 -61.79 -16.97 5.13
N ASN A 705 -63.12 -16.87 5.26
CA ASN A 705 -64.14 -17.31 4.29
C ASN A 705 -64.24 -16.30 3.12
N HIS A 706 -64.80 -16.57 1.93
CA HIS A 706 -65.61 -17.70 1.42
C HIS A 706 -65.35 -17.86 -0.12
N GLN A 707 -66.16 -18.40 -1.08
CA GLN A 707 -67.57 -18.82 -1.12
C GLN A 707 -67.86 -20.01 -2.08
N GLN A 708 -68.13 -19.74 -3.37
CA GLN A 708 -68.76 -20.62 -4.38
C GLN A 708 -68.25 -20.22 -5.80
N VAL A 709 -68.44 -20.93 -6.93
CA VAL A 709 -69.44 -21.94 -7.36
C VAL A 709 -68.77 -23.08 -8.16
N ASN A 710 -69.44 -24.24 -8.22
CA ASN A 710 -69.09 -25.40 -9.05
C ASN A 710 -68.90 -25.10 -10.55
N ASN A 711 -67.96 -25.82 -11.19
CA ASN A 711 -68.36 -26.88 -12.12
C ASN A 711 -67.22 -27.87 -12.36
N GLY A 712 -67.55 -29.15 -12.46
CA GLY A 712 -66.57 -30.23 -12.65
C GLY A 712 -66.60 -30.84 -14.03
N ASN A 713 -65.47 -31.38 -14.49
CA ASN A 713 -65.47 -32.50 -15.43
C ASN A 713 -64.20 -33.36 -15.26
N SER A 714 -64.32 -34.67 -15.42
CA SER A 714 -63.33 -35.65 -14.93
C SER A 714 -62.59 -36.40 -16.05
N GLU A 715 -61.40 -35.92 -16.41
CA GLU A 715 -60.55 -36.55 -17.43
C GLU A 715 -59.33 -37.29 -16.87
N LYS A 716 -59.57 -38.56 -16.55
CA LYS A 716 -58.66 -39.72 -16.60
C LYS A 716 -57.15 -39.44 -16.74
N SER A 717 -56.49 -39.50 -15.60
CA SER A 717 -55.06 -39.81 -15.40
C SER A 717 -54.36 -40.59 -16.53
N LYS A 718 -53.36 -39.97 -17.17
CA LYS A 718 -52.31 -40.67 -17.94
C LYS A 718 -50.95 -40.48 -17.26
N LYS A 719 -50.60 -41.38 -16.33
CA LYS A 719 -49.22 -41.52 -15.85
C LYS A 719 -48.34 -41.93 -17.03
N LYS A 720 -47.55 -41.00 -17.58
CA LYS A 720 -46.41 -41.30 -18.46
C LYS A 720 -45.12 -40.89 -17.78
N SER A 721 -44.18 -41.82 -17.71
CA SER A 721 -42.83 -41.64 -17.20
C SER A 721 -42.00 -40.75 -18.13
N SER A 722 -41.56 -39.59 -17.64
CA SER A 722 -40.67 -38.67 -18.37
C SER A 722 -39.60 -38.08 -17.46
N GLN A 723 -38.99 -38.90 -16.60
CA GLN A 723 -37.92 -38.52 -15.68
C GLN A 723 -36.56 -38.37 -16.41
N LYS A 724 -36.51 -37.52 -17.44
CA LYS A 724 -35.29 -36.83 -17.88
C LYS A 724 -35.40 -35.39 -17.40
N GLN A 725 -34.63 -35.03 -16.37
CA GLN A 725 -34.67 -33.68 -15.81
C GLN A 725 -34.22 -32.65 -16.85
N ASN A 726 -34.98 -31.54 -16.96
CA ASN A 726 -34.73 -30.52 -17.97
C ASN A 726 -33.61 -29.56 -17.51
N GLY A 727 -32.35 -30.02 -17.59
CA GLY A 727 -31.17 -29.26 -17.18
C GLY A 727 -30.87 -27.99 -17.99
N LYS A 728 -31.59 -27.77 -19.10
CA LYS A 728 -31.39 -26.61 -19.99
C LYS A 728 -32.01 -25.31 -19.51
N LEU A 729 -33.03 -25.36 -18.63
CA LEU A 729 -33.75 -24.18 -18.17
C LEU A 729 -32.97 -23.48 -17.05
N GLN A 730 -32.67 -22.20 -17.29
CA GLN A 730 -31.87 -21.33 -16.43
C GLN A 730 -32.67 -20.11 -16.00
N GLU A 731 -32.35 -19.57 -14.83
CA GLU A 731 -32.78 -18.23 -14.39
C GLU A 731 -31.55 -17.38 -14.07
N VAL A 732 -31.55 -16.12 -14.53
CA VAL A 732 -30.64 -15.09 -14.01
C VAL A 732 -31.07 -14.76 -12.59
N VAL A 733 -30.11 -14.74 -11.68
CA VAL A 733 -30.34 -14.40 -10.26
C VAL A 733 -29.64 -13.12 -9.82
N LEU A 734 -28.57 -12.74 -10.50
CA LEU A 734 -27.84 -11.49 -10.28
C LEU A 734 -27.47 -10.86 -11.64
N SER A 735 -27.60 -9.54 -11.70
CA SER A 735 -27.02 -8.64 -12.70
C SER A 735 -26.09 -7.68 -11.98
N SER A 736 -24.92 -7.40 -12.55
CA SER A 736 -23.98 -6.40 -12.02
C SER A 736 -24.59 -5.01 -11.91
N THR A 737 -24.10 -4.27 -10.93
CA THR A 737 -24.40 -2.87 -10.64
C THR A 737 -23.10 -2.11 -10.41
N GLU A 738 -23.18 -0.80 -10.20
CA GLU A 738 -22.03 0.00 -9.70
C GLU A 738 -21.59 -0.45 -8.30
N ASP A 739 -22.54 -0.86 -7.45
CA ASP A 739 -22.24 -1.43 -6.13
C ASP A 739 -22.11 -2.96 -6.18
N CYS A 740 -20.94 -3.47 -5.77
CA CYS A 740 -20.57 -4.90 -5.88
C CYS A 740 -21.41 -5.83 -4.97
N ASP A 741 -21.88 -5.33 -3.82
CA ASP A 741 -22.70 -6.09 -2.86
C ASP A 741 -24.21 -5.83 -2.98
N ALA A 742 -24.63 -4.94 -3.89
CA ALA A 742 -26.05 -4.70 -4.19
C ALA A 742 -26.48 -5.08 -5.63
N PRO A 743 -26.05 -6.23 -6.19
CA PRO A 743 -26.41 -6.65 -7.55
C PRO A 743 -27.93 -6.78 -7.73
N SER A 744 -28.42 -6.25 -8.85
CA SER A 744 -29.84 -6.29 -9.19
C SER A 744 -30.29 -7.71 -9.53
N ARG A 745 -31.35 -8.20 -8.87
CA ARG A 745 -31.90 -9.55 -9.13
C ARG A 745 -32.87 -9.62 -10.31
N CYS A 746 -33.42 -8.47 -10.73
CA CYS A 746 -34.56 -8.41 -11.64
C CYS A 746 -34.38 -7.44 -12.83
N ALA A 747 -33.48 -6.46 -12.75
CA ALA A 747 -33.23 -5.52 -13.84
C ALA A 747 -32.07 -5.97 -14.73
N VAL A 748 -32.14 -5.62 -16.01
CA VAL A 748 -31.00 -5.66 -16.94
C VAL A 748 -30.53 -4.22 -17.10
N THR A 749 -29.64 -3.79 -16.21
CA THR A 749 -29.01 -2.46 -16.28
C THR A 749 -27.68 -2.59 -16.99
N PHE A 750 -27.52 -1.91 -18.13
CA PHE A 750 -26.21 -1.77 -18.77
C PHE A 750 -25.52 -0.51 -18.24
N HIS A 751 -24.25 -0.63 -17.89
CA HIS A 751 -23.45 0.40 -17.23
C HIS A 751 -22.28 0.81 -18.14
N ALA A 752 -22.21 2.10 -18.49
CA ALA A 752 -21.16 2.67 -19.33
C ALA A 752 -19.88 2.96 -18.52
N PHE A 753 -19.31 1.91 -17.93
CA PHE A 753 -18.12 1.97 -17.08
C PHE A 753 -17.09 0.93 -17.52
N PRO A 754 -15.76 1.19 -17.39
CA PRO A 754 -14.74 0.24 -17.80
C PRO A 754 -14.72 -1.06 -16.98
N GLN A 755 -15.42 -1.12 -15.85
CA GLN A 755 -15.51 -2.25 -14.95
C GLN A 755 -16.92 -2.36 -14.36
N VAL A 756 -17.49 -3.57 -14.34
CA VAL A 756 -18.68 -3.92 -13.54
C VAL A 756 -18.43 -5.21 -12.77
N SER A 757 -19.05 -5.39 -11.60
CA SER A 757 -18.77 -6.55 -10.74
C SER A 757 -19.96 -6.93 -9.84
N PHE A 758 -19.88 -8.11 -9.22
CA PHE A 758 -20.71 -8.48 -8.06
C PHE A 758 -20.10 -9.60 -7.20
N ILE A 759 -20.54 -9.68 -5.96
CA ILE A 759 -20.31 -10.79 -5.03
C ILE A 759 -21.54 -11.72 -5.00
N ALA A 760 -21.32 -13.03 -4.84
CA ALA A 760 -22.34 -14.06 -4.79
C ALA A 760 -21.94 -15.25 -3.88
N ASP A 761 -22.94 -15.91 -3.32
CA ASP A 761 -22.80 -17.17 -2.58
C ASP A 761 -23.41 -18.30 -3.42
N LEU A 762 -22.60 -19.32 -3.75
CA LEU A 762 -22.96 -20.40 -4.67
C LEU A 762 -23.24 -21.69 -3.88
N LEU A 763 -24.44 -22.25 -4.05
CA LEU A 763 -24.92 -23.44 -3.33
C LEU A 763 -25.09 -24.65 -4.27
N PRO A 764 -24.69 -25.88 -3.89
CA PRO A 764 -24.58 -27.02 -4.81
C PRO A 764 -25.90 -27.45 -5.48
N GLU A 765 -27.04 -27.23 -4.82
CA GLU A 765 -28.37 -27.60 -5.30
C GLU A 765 -28.84 -26.81 -6.54
N TYR A 766 -28.17 -25.71 -6.90
CA TYR A 766 -28.50 -24.87 -8.05
C TYR A 766 -27.60 -25.07 -9.27
N ASN A 767 -26.69 -26.05 -9.22
CA ASN A 767 -25.76 -26.34 -10.31
C ASN A 767 -26.43 -26.71 -11.65
N PRO A 768 -25.82 -26.38 -12.79
CA PRO A 768 -24.64 -25.52 -12.95
C PRO A 768 -24.99 -24.04 -12.90
N TYR A 769 -24.02 -23.23 -12.47
CA TYR A 769 -24.05 -21.77 -12.61
C TYR A 769 -23.36 -21.33 -13.91
N TYR A 770 -23.74 -20.17 -14.44
CA TYR A 770 -23.04 -19.53 -15.56
C TYR A 770 -22.81 -18.04 -15.30
N ILE A 771 -21.58 -17.59 -15.52
CA ILE A 771 -21.19 -16.18 -15.54
C ILE A 771 -21.19 -15.70 -16.99
N ILE A 772 -22.13 -14.79 -17.32
CA ILE A 772 -22.47 -14.38 -18.68
C ILE A 772 -22.21 -12.87 -18.85
N PRO A 773 -21.10 -12.46 -19.50
CA PRO A 773 -20.83 -11.06 -19.81
C PRO A 773 -21.63 -10.64 -21.05
N ARG A 774 -22.04 -9.36 -21.15
CA ARG A 774 -22.75 -8.81 -22.31
C ARG A 774 -22.36 -7.34 -22.55
N SER A 775 -22.46 -6.92 -23.80
CA SER A 775 -22.35 -5.54 -24.27
C SER A 775 -23.68 -5.11 -24.91
N ALA A 776 -24.04 -3.82 -24.83
CA ALA A 776 -25.13 -3.25 -25.60
C ALA A 776 -24.69 -2.80 -27.01
N SER A 777 -23.44 -2.32 -27.14
CA SER A 777 -22.96 -1.58 -28.32
C SER A 777 -22.41 -2.45 -29.44
N GLY A 778 -22.16 -3.75 -29.19
CA GLY A 778 -21.65 -4.68 -30.20
C GLY A 778 -20.26 -5.22 -29.89
N GLU A 779 -19.40 -5.24 -30.91
CA GLU A 779 -18.06 -5.83 -30.86
C GLU A 779 -17.11 -5.02 -29.95
N GLY A 780 -16.29 -5.72 -29.15
CA GLY A 780 -15.37 -5.08 -28.20
C GLY A 780 -14.58 -6.09 -27.38
N SER A 781 -13.40 -5.73 -26.90
CA SER A 781 -12.53 -6.63 -26.10
C SER A 781 -12.78 -6.48 -24.60
N TYR A 782 -12.73 -7.59 -23.86
CA TYR A 782 -12.94 -7.64 -22.42
C TYR A 782 -12.06 -8.69 -21.72
N VAL A 783 -11.88 -8.52 -20.42
CA VAL A 783 -11.40 -9.57 -19.51
C VAL A 783 -12.53 -9.93 -18.55
N LEU A 784 -12.93 -11.19 -18.54
CA LEU A 784 -13.84 -11.72 -17.54
C LEU A 784 -13.01 -12.36 -16.42
N SER A 785 -13.07 -11.75 -15.24
CA SER A 785 -12.39 -12.22 -14.03
C SER A 785 -13.39 -12.85 -13.07
N PHE A 786 -12.98 -13.93 -12.41
CA PHE A 786 -13.73 -14.55 -11.32
C PHE A 786 -12.78 -15.04 -10.23
N PHE A 787 -13.26 -14.99 -8.99
CA PHE A 787 -12.49 -15.20 -7.78
C PHE A 787 -13.29 -16.15 -6.88
N THR A 788 -12.69 -17.25 -6.44
CA THR A 788 -13.40 -18.28 -5.67
C THR A 788 -12.71 -18.59 -4.35
N SER A 789 -13.50 -18.86 -3.31
CA SER A 789 -13.01 -19.30 -1.99
C SER A 789 -12.42 -20.72 -1.96
N LEU A 790 -12.50 -21.44 -3.09
CA LEU A 790 -11.95 -22.78 -3.30
C LEU A 790 -11.24 -22.84 -4.66
N PRO A 791 -10.20 -23.67 -4.82
CA PRO A 791 -9.50 -23.81 -6.09
C PRO A 791 -10.40 -24.45 -7.15
N CYS A 792 -10.29 -23.98 -8.39
CA CYS A 792 -10.88 -24.64 -9.54
C CYS A 792 -10.03 -25.83 -10.00
N THR A 793 -10.67 -26.96 -10.27
CA THR A 793 -10.04 -28.19 -10.78
C THR A 793 -10.25 -28.36 -12.28
N SER A 794 -9.25 -28.90 -12.97
CA SER A 794 -9.37 -29.36 -14.35
C SER A 794 -10.01 -30.75 -14.42
N ASP A 795 -10.71 -31.04 -15.51
CA ASP A 795 -11.43 -32.32 -15.65
C ASP A 795 -10.48 -33.53 -15.66
N GLY A 796 -10.82 -34.52 -14.83
CA GLY A 796 -10.02 -35.71 -14.51
C GLY A 796 -9.85 -36.71 -15.66
N SER A 797 -9.15 -36.30 -16.72
CA SER A 797 -8.73 -37.19 -17.80
C SER A 797 -7.54 -38.05 -17.37
N LYS A 798 -7.77 -39.37 -17.23
CA LYS A 798 -6.72 -40.35 -16.94
C LYS A 798 -5.74 -40.46 -18.12
N GLN A 799 -4.64 -39.71 -18.09
CA GLN A 799 -3.49 -39.96 -18.97
C GLN A 799 -2.59 -41.02 -18.33
N GLY A 800 -2.43 -42.17 -19.00
CA GLY A 800 -1.47 -43.21 -18.61
C GLY A 800 -0.16 -43.11 -19.39
N GLY A 801 0.95 -43.45 -18.72
CA GLY A 801 2.21 -43.86 -19.38
C GLY A 801 3.26 -42.78 -19.65
N SER A 802 4.28 -42.73 -18.77
CA SER A 802 5.64 -42.19 -19.00
C SER A 802 5.79 -40.66 -19.32
N THR A 803 6.79 -39.92 -18.82
CA THR A 803 7.93 -40.25 -17.93
C THR A 803 8.25 -39.07 -16.99
N SER A 804 9.19 -39.27 -16.05
CA SER A 804 9.70 -38.30 -15.05
C SER A 804 10.09 -36.91 -15.62
N THR A 805 10.01 -35.80 -14.88
CA THR A 805 10.77 -35.58 -13.62
C THR A 805 10.10 -34.73 -12.51
N LYS A 806 10.31 -35.23 -11.27
CA LYS A 806 10.36 -34.56 -9.95
C LYS A 806 9.23 -33.59 -9.53
N SER A 807 8.41 -34.10 -8.61
CA SER A 807 7.40 -33.40 -7.80
C SER A 807 7.98 -32.48 -6.73
N VAL A 808 7.24 -31.41 -6.40
CA VAL A 808 7.10 -30.90 -5.03
C VAL A 808 5.79 -31.47 -4.45
N SER A 809 5.79 -31.86 -3.18
CA SER A 809 4.67 -32.56 -2.55
C SER A 809 3.57 -31.61 -2.06
N SER A 810 2.38 -31.70 -2.65
CA SER A 810 1.12 -31.27 -2.05
C SER A 810 0.20 -32.48 -1.83
N SER A 811 -0.53 -32.50 -0.72
CA SER A 811 -1.31 -33.66 -0.27
C SER A 811 -2.69 -33.76 -0.95
N ASN A 812 -3.15 -35.02 -1.12
CA ASN A 812 -4.43 -35.38 -1.72
C ASN A 812 -5.63 -34.56 -1.15
N ASN A 813 -6.32 -33.80 -2.00
CA ASN A 813 -7.68 -33.30 -1.70
C ASN A 813 -8.45 -32.79 -2.94
N THR A 814 -8.31 -33.46 -4.09
CA THR A 814 -8.78 -32.97 -5.40
C THR A 814 -10.29 -33.12 -5.68
N GLU A 815 -11.07 -33.72 -4.78
CA GLU A 815 -12.50 -34.02 -5.03
C GLU A 815 -13.46 -32.84 -4.72
N ASN A 816 -13.02 -31.86 -3.91
CA ASN A 816 -13.86 -30.75 -3.43
C ASN A 816 -13.66 -29.42 -4.18
N GLY A 817 -12.92 -29.41 -5.30
CA GLY A 817 -12.67 -28.20 -6.10
C GLY A 817 -13.82 -27.81 -7.03
N VAL A 818 -13.92 -26.53 -7.37
CA VAL A 818 -14.93 -26.01 -8.32
C VAL A 818 -14.55 -26.43 -9.75
N ARG A 819 -15.45 -27.06 -10.51
CA ARG A 819 -15.18 -27.32 -11.93
C ARG A 819 -15.60 -26.11 -12.76
N ALA A 820 -14.62 -25.35 -13.24
CA ALA A 820 -14.82 -24.23 -14.16
C ALA A 820 -14.60 -24.68 -15.62
N ARG A 821 -15.51 -24.31 -16.53
CA ARG A 821 -15.42 -24.62 -17.97
C ARG A 821 -15.78 -23.41 -18.84
N PHE A 822 -14.94 -23.11 -19.82
CA PHE A 822 -15.19 -22.04 -20.79
C PHE A 822 -16.09 -22.56 -21.91
N VAL A 823 -17.27 -21.97 -22.04
CA VAL A 823 -18.28 -22.36 -23.03
C VAL A 823 -18.77 -21.14 -23.81
N ARG A 824 -19.45 -21.37 -24.92
CA ARG A 824 -20.12 -20.35 -25.72
C ARG A 824 -21.55 -20.81 -26.00
N PHE A 825 -22.48 -19.89 -25.83
CA PHE A 825 -23.88 -20.13 -26.17
C PHE A 825 -24.13 -19.79 -27.65
N SER A 826 -25.06 -20.51 -28.29
CA SER A 826 -25.59 -20.07 -29.59
C SER A 826 -26.28 -18.71 -29.45
N SER A 827 -26.16 -17.85 -30.45
CA SER A 827 -26.91 -16.58 -30.57
C SER A 827 -28.43 -16.74 -30.44
N LYS A 828 -28.96 -17.94 -30.72
CA LYS A 828 -30.39 -18.30 -30.52
C LYS A 828 -30.79 -18.49 -29.05
N THR A 829 -29.89 -18.34 -28.09
CA THR A 829 -30.17 -18.53 -26.66
C THR A 829 -30.97 -17.35 -26.09
N GLY A 830 -31.99 -17.65 -25.28
CA GLY A 830 -32.98 -16.64 -24.84
C GLY A 830 -32.40 -15.45 -24.08
N ILE A 831 -31.28 -15.62 -23.37
CA ILE A 831 -30.61 -14.56 -22.60
C ILE A 831 -30.18 -13.36 -23.47
N PHE A 832 -29.76 -13.60 -24.72
CA PHE A 832 -29.36 -12.52 -25.63
C PHE A 832 -30.54 -11.70 -26.15
N HIS A 833 -31.75 -12.21 -25.95
CA HIS A 833 -33.03 -11.54 -26.21
C HIS A 833 -33.64 -10.99 -24.90
N ASN A 834 -32.80 -10.72 -23.89
CA ASN A 834 -33.14 -10.21 -22.55
C ASN A 834 -34.11 -11.08 -21.72
N ASN A 835 -34.25 -12.38 -22.05
CA ASN A 835 -35.08 -13.27 -21.24
C ASN A 835 -34.32 -13.70 -19.97
N MET A 836 -34.73 -13.15 -18.81
CA MET A 836 -34.16 -13.49 -17.50
C MET A 836 -34.43 -14.95 -17.08
N LYS A 837 -35.37 -15.66 -17.74
CA LYS A 837 -35.48 -17.12 -17.69
C LYS A 837 -35.45 -17.67 -19.11
N PHE A 838 -34.54 -18.59 -19.37
CA PHE A 838 -34.21 -19.02 -20.73
C PHE A 838 -33.78 -20.49 -20.78
N GLU A 839 -33.96 -21.14 -21.93
CA GLU A 839 -33.31 -22.42 -22.22
C GLU A 839 -32.01 -22.20 -23.01
N ILE A 840 -30.96 -22.95 -22.66
CA ILE A 840 -29.71 -22.98 -23.42
C ILE A 840 -29.94 -23.73 -24.74
N ALA A 841 -29.92 -23.01 -25.86
CA ALA A 841 -30.14 -23.57 -27.19
C ALA A 841 -29.05 -24.62 -27.51
N SER A 842 -27.78 -24.21 -27.42
CA SER A 842 -26.61 -25.08 -27.35
C SER A 842 -25.47 -24.39 -26.59
N GLU A 843 -24.66 -25.19 -25.89
CA GLU A 843 -23.35 -24.79 -25.36
C GLU A 843 -22.24 -25.54 -26.13
N THR A 844 -21.15 -24.86 -26.45
CA THR A 844 -19.94 -25.45 -27.05
C THR A 844 -18.70 -25.02 -26.27
N SER A 845 -17.73 -25.91 -26.07
CA SER A 845 -16.48 -25.57 -25.33
C SER A 845 -15.62 -24.59 -26.15
N VAL A 846 -14.98 -23.63 -25.48
CA VAL A 846 -14.11 -22.61 -26.11
C VAL A 846 -12.68 -22.75 -25.60
N LYS A 847 -11.69 -22.52 -26.49
CA LYS A 847 -10.29 -22.33 -26.09
C LYS A 847 -10.05 -20.84 -25.85
N CYS A 848 -9.81 -20.45 -24.61
CA CYS A 848 -9.53 -19.06 -24.22
C CYS A 848 -8.10 -18.92 -23.69
N ARG A 849 -7.53 -17.71 -23.80
CA ARG A 849 -6.34 -17.33 -23.06
C ARG A 849 -6.78 -16.99 -21.63
N TYR A 850 -6.15 -17.60 -20.63
CA TYR A 850 -6.48 -17.34 -19.24
C TYR A 850 -5.26 -17.27 -18.32
N GLN A 851 -5.46 -16.61 -17.18
CA GLN A 851 -4.53 -16.49 -16.05
C GLN A 851 -5.14 -17.13 -14.81
N VAL A 852 -4.28 -17.68 -13.95
CA VAL A 852 -4.64 -18.24 -12.64
C VAL A 852 -3.60 -17.78 -11.63
N SER A 853 -4.04 -17.35 -10.45
CA SER A 853 -3.18 -17.04 -9.31
C SER A 853 -3.87 -17.56 -8.04
N SER A 854 -3.24 -18.48 -7.30
CA SER A 854 -3.73 -18.83 -5.97
C SER A 854 -3.45 -17.69 -4.98
N PRO A 855 -4.08 -17.67 -3.79
CA PRO A 855 -3.89 -16.58 -2.84
C PRO A 855 -2.43 -16.46 -2.35
N SER A 856 -1.70 -17.58 -2.33
CA SER A 856 -0.29 -17.65 -1.94
C SER A 856 0.69 -17.43 -3.09
N ASP A 857 0.28 -17.62 -4.36
CA ASP A 857 1.21 -17.61 -5.50
C ASP A 857 1.60 -16.21 -5.96
N SER A 858 2.67 -16.13 -6.76
CA SER A 858 2.90 -14.95 -7.60
C SER A 858 1.78 -14.78 -8.62
N PRO A 859 1.45 -13.56 -9.07
CA PRO A 859 0.70 -13.39 -10.30
C PRO A 859 1.58 -13.85 -11.47
N PHE A 860 2.86 -13.47 -11.53
CA PHE A 860 3.81 -13.97 -12.55
C PHE A 860 3.86 -15.50 -12.68
N ALA A 861 3.52 -16.26 -11.63
CA ALA A 861 3.62 -17.72 -11.63
C ALA A 861 2.75 -18.40 -12.70
N PHE A 862 1.93 -17.65 -13.46
CA PHE A 862 1.28 -18.05 -14.70
C PHE A 862 2.13 -19.05 -15.52
N PRO A 863 1.84 -20.36 -15.45
CA PRO A 863 2.48 -21.31 -16.34
C PRO A 863 1.96 -21.02 -17.74
N GLY A 864 2.87 -20.79 -18.68
CA GLY A 864 2.62 -20.03 -19.91
C GLY A 864 1.32 -20.40 -20.63
N THR A 865 0.34 -19.48 -20.60
CA THR A 865 -0.97 -19.51 -21.29
C THR A 865 -1.48 -20.91 -21.61
N PHE A 866 -2.11 -21.58 -20.64
CA PHE A 866 -2.67 -22.92 -20.80
C PHE A 866 -3.69 -23.02 -21.96
N VAL A 867 -3.22 -23.32 -23.17
CA VAL A 867 -4.09 -23.70 -24.29
C VAL A 867 -4.65 -25.08 -23.97
N GLY A 868 -5.93 -25.14 -23.60
CA GLY A 868 -6.61 -26.40 -23.26
C GLY A 868 -6.40 -27.47 -24.33
N LYS A 869 -5.90 -28.65 -23.91
CA LYS A 869 -5.61 -29.78 -24.80
C LYS A 869 -6.85 -30.13 -25.64
N SER A 870 -6.63 -30.44 -26.91
CA SER A 870 -7.73 -30.84 -27.79
C SER A 870 -8.23 -32.22 -27.41
N VAL A 871 -9.55 -32.35 -27.30
CA VAL A 871 -10.23 -33.53 -27.88
C VAL A 871 -10.36 -33.25 -29.39
N LYS A 872 -10.33 -34.30 -30.21
CA LYS A 872 -10.61 -34.23 -31.66
C LYS A 872 -12.08 -34.60 -31.91
#